data_AF-A0A1A6YYH2-F1
#
_entry.id   AF-A0A1A6YYH2-F1
#
_cell.length_a   1.000
_cell.length_b   1.000
_cell.length_c   1.000
_cell.angle_alpha   90.00
_cell.angle_beta   90.00
_cell.angle_gamma   90.00
#
_symmetry.space_group_name_H-M   'P 1'
#
loop_
_entity.id
_entity.type
_entity.pdbx_description
1 polymer ?
#
loop_
_entity_poly.entity_id
_entity_poly.type
_entity_poly.pdbx_seq_one_letter_code
_entity_poly.pdbx_strand_id
1 'polypeptide(L)'
;MKRKNILKFVSLLGIGSFVMLSAASCTSATTPTPNPEPKPNPKPEPKPDPMPNPPSGGMNGGDTNPGNSGGMDNAAPQLAAAKTALINLLNGQTEKVGLYNDYAKIKDQLVKAYTAAKEISDKSDATLQEVNNAKTTLETAINVAATSKQTFDSQHASLVTAYKELKTAISNEETTLAAYTQEQFFGIKMHLTALYNAGKALINKTLEGVVLDTQAVVDANTKLREATKEDVLKQQKQNATMLADSFVKQVINKTDIVSTTNMAPQPGNYSFVGYSVDVPGGTGNQNNAPNWNFAKRIVWTNTNNKNRPLANQSENSVPLTDVSWIYSLTGAGAKYTLTFNYYGPKTGYLYFPYKLVKASDVVELQYKLNDADPKAIEFKKSSATQAPAGESETLSSPDQRQPAGSTPSNPERRAAESSTDSNPRNQENSQSNQSAPETSAMNETPTVSDINVAKVNLANLNFGENKIEFSIPTGVSNKVAPMIGNMYLTSSDTEANRDKIYDDLFGNTSVQQENQTAVTVDLLKGYSLATSFREYIRQFTNLKTSGDMMGTSPTVYLVGLIGGSQRRTDDSGITNIQNSPNVDNDARTFTIYVNAPREGDYSIRGSYLTNAQRNLKFSTNSGANNMMNDLTITVNAQTDWNTLGTFDTANNTNITNGTTANADGQNMQNTNRTLHLNKGLNKVVISGTNNNDTPYIGNLTFSLHANTTTHNSNAAGTSGNPSSNGGQAAAA
;
A
#
# COMPACT_ATOMS: atom_id res chain seq x y z
N MET A 1 31.59 24.51 -21.25
CA MET A 1 31.60 23.89 -22.60
C MET A 1 30.21 24.02 -23.20
N LYS A 2 30.07 24.78 -24.30
CA LYS A 2 28.83 24.92 -25.08
C LYS A 2 28.68 23.70 -26.00
N ARG A 3 27.53 23.03 -26.01
CA ARG A 3 27.16 22.07 -27.06
C ARG A 3 25.80 22.44 -27.65
N LYS A 4 25.80 22.52 -28.98
CA LYS A 4 24.74 22.97 -29.88
C LYS A 4 23.77 21.82 -30.22
N ASN A 5 22.51 22.21 -30.36
CA ASN A 5 21.39 21.70 -31.17
C ASN A 5 21.53 20.36 -31.91
N ILE A 6 20.49 19.52 -31.75
CA ILE A 6 19.77 18.88 -32.87
C ILE A 6 18.27 19.02 -32.56
N LEU A 7 17.60 19.87 -33.33
CA LEU A 7 16.15 20.04 -33.35
C LEU A 7 15.64 19.23 -34.54
N LYS A 8 14.90 18.14 -34.29
CA LYS A 8 14.26 17.36 -35.35
C LYS A 8 12.90 17.97 -35.67
N PHE A 9 12.77 18.51 -36.88
CA PHE A 9 11.48 18.84 -37.49
C PHE A 9 10.70 17.54 -37.73
N VAL A 10 9.56 17.38 -37.06
CA VAL A 10 8.51 16.43 -37.46
C VAL A 10 7.41 17.26 -38.10
N SER A 11 7.21 17.03 -39.40
CA SER A 11 6.11 17.55 -40.20
C SER A 11 4.79 17.03 -39.65
N LEU A 12 3.93 17.93 -39.17
CA LEU A 12 2.54 17.63 -38.79
C LEU A 12 1.61 18.43 -39.71
N LEU A 13 1.33 17.86 -40.87
CA LEU A 13 0.26 18.33 -41.75
C LEU A 13 -1.07 17.75 -41.25
N GLY A 14 -1.93 18.64 -40.77
CA GLY A 14 -3.36 18.64 -41.09
C GLY A 14 -4.29 17.87 -40.14
N ILE A 15 -4.74 18.53 -39.06
CA ILE A 15 -6.17 18.55 -38.70
C ILE A 15 -6.47 19.93 -38.07
N GLY A 16 -7.38 20.68 -38.68
CA GLY A 16 -7.81 21.99 -38.20
C GLY A 16 -8.73 21.85 -37.00
N SER A 17 -8.28 22.34 -35.84
CA SER A 17 -9.11 22.59 -34.66
C SER A 17 -9.18 24.09 -34.44
N PHE A 18 -10.39 24.66 -34.55
CA PHE A 18 -10.67 26.02 -34.13
C PHE A 18 -10.51 26.12 -32.61
N VAL A 19 -9.50 26.86 -32.16
CA VAL A 19 -9.32 27.28 -30.76
C VAL A 19 -10.21 28.51 -30.53
N MET A 20 -11.23 28.40 -29.69
CA MET A 20 -11.79 29.58 -29.03
C MET A 20 -10.91 29.91 -27.82
N LEU A 21 -10.32 31.11 -27.87
CA LEU A 21 -9.51 31.72 -26.85
C LEU A 21 -10.44 32.27 -25.75
N SER A 22 -10.50 31.65 -24.58
CA SER A 22 -11.11 32.25 -23.39
C SER A 22 -10.02 32.88 -22.52
N ALA A 23 -10.04 34.21 -22.43
CA ALA A 23 -9.18 34.97 -21.53
C ALA A 23 -9.63 34.75 -20.08
N ALA A 24 -8.72 34.22 -19.25
CA ALA A 24 -8.84 34.25 -17.81
C ALA A 24 -8.66 35.70 -17.32
N SER A 25 -9.59 36.21 -16.53
CA SER A 25 -9.41 37.44 -15.76
C SER A 25 -9.47 37.12 -14.27
N CYS A 26 -8.38 37.46 -13.58
CA CYS A 26 -8.15 37.27 -12.17
C CYS A 26 -9.04 38.20 -11.32
N THR A 27 -9.46 37.71 -10.17
CA THR A 27 -10.12 38.48 -9.13
C THR A 27 -9.11 39.30 -8.32
N SER A 28 -9.50 40.49 -7.89
CA SER A 28 -8.92 41.19 -6.73
C SER A 28 -10.03 41.94 -6.01
N ALA A 29 -10.04 41.77 -4.68
CA ALA A 29 -11.08 42.18 -3.76
C ALA A 29 -10.89 43.62 -3.24
N THR A 30 -12.00 44.32 -2.97
CA THR A 30 -12.09 45.38 -1.94
C THR A 30 -13.49 45.41 -1.30
N THR A 31 -13.49 45.58 0.02
CA THR A 31 -14.58 45.66 1.02
C THR A 31 -15.41 46.97 0.97
N PRO A 32 -16.47 47.21 1.79
CA PRO A 32 -17.74 47.80 1.34
C PRO A 32 -18.10 49.18 1.96
N THR A 33 -19.31 49.68 1.61
CA THR A 33 -20.19 50.77 2.18
C THR A 33 -20.21 52.14 1.49
N PRO A 34 -21.31 52.93 1.58
CA PRO A 34 -22.72 52.62 1.91
C PRO A 34 -23.76 53.13 0.88
N ASN A 35 -24.99 52.62 1.02
CA ASN A 35 -26.24 53.01 0.36
C ASN A 35 -26.57 54.52 0.48
N PRO A 36 -27.30 55.10 -0.50
CA PRO A 36 -28.56 55.74 -0.13
C PRO A 36 -29.75 55.52 -1.09
N GLU A 37 -30.85 55.17 -0.42
CA GLU A 37 -32.29 55.39 -0.63
C GLU A 37 -33.10 54.88 -1.85
N PRO A 38 -34.29 54.28 -1.60
CA PRO A 38 -35.16 53.69 -2.61
C PRO A 38 -36.24 54.67 -3.13
N LYS A 39 -36.58 54.56 -4.42
CA LYS A 39 -37.82 55.12 -5.00
C LYS A 39 -38.25 54.31 -6.24
N PRO A 40 -39.53 54.38 -6.66
CA PRO A 40 -40.52 53.33 -6.42
C PRO A 40 -40.88 52.53 -7.69
N ASN A 41 -41.47 51.35 -7.49
CA ASN A 41 -42.02 50.46 -8.53
C ASN A 41 -43.00 51.15 -9.49
N PRO A 42 -42.89 50.89 -10.80
CA PRO A 42 -44.01 51.01 -11.73
C PRO A 42 -44.72 49.66 -11.97
N LYS A 43 -46.05 49.79 -12.00
CA LYS A 43 -47.12 48.81 -12.26
C LYS A 43 -47.04 48.17 -13.67
N PRO A 44 -47.58 46.94 -13.89
CA PRO A 44 -47.56 46.25 -15.18
C PRO A 44 -48.72 46.65 -16.10
N GLU A 45 -48.52 46.63 -17.43
CA GLU A 45 -49.53 46.55 -18.51
C GLU A 45 -48.81 46.59 -19.89
N PRO A 46 -49.45 46.25 -21.05
CA PRO A 46 -50.18 45.03 -21.40
C PRO A 46 -49.59 44.38 -22.70
N LYS A 47 -50.15 43.22 -23.08
CA LYS A 47 -49.78 42.40 -24.25
C LYS A 47 -50.21 43.06 -25.57
N PRO A 48 -49.39 43.08 -26.64
CA PRO A 48 -49.85 43.50 -27.97
C PRO A 48 -50.50 42.36 -28.77
N ASP A 49 -51.58 42.72 -29.43
CA ASP A 49 -52.51 41.98 -30.30
C ASP A 49 -51.90 41.43 -31.62
N PRO A 50 -52.63 40.51 -32.31
CA PRO A 50 -52.16 39.82 -33.52
C PRO A 50 -52.17 40.73 -34.76
N MET A 51 -51.17 40.55 -35.63
CA MET A 51 -51.07 41.22 -36.93
C MET A 51 -51.49 40.31 -38.11
N PRO A 52 -51.85 40.90 -39.28
CA PRO A 52 -53.06 40.54 -40.03
C PRO A 52 -52.83 39.67 -41.29
N ASN A 53 -53.91 39.03 -41.74
CA ASN A 53 -54.05 38.44 -43.08
C ASN A 53 -54.08 39.53 -44.18
N PRO A 54 -53.61 39.26 -45.41
CA PRO A 54 -53.92 40.10 -46.58
C PRO A 54 -55.28 39.72 -47.21
N PRO A 55 -55.95 40.67 -47.90
CA PRO A 55 -57.37 40.58 -48.25
C PRO A 55 -57.64 39.91 -49.60
N SER A 56 -58.88 39.43 -49.76
CA SER A 56 -59.46 38.90 -50.99
C SER A 56 -60.32 39.95 -51.72
N GLY A 57 -60.34 39.88 -53.06
CA GLY A 57 -61.27 40.55 -53.98
C GLY A 57 -60.50 41.01 -55.23
N GLY A 58 -60.92 40.86 -56.49
CA GLY A 58 -62.15 40.50 -57.17
C GLY A 58 -61.95 40.81 -58.68
N MET A 59 -62.81 40.29 -59.56
CA MET A 59 -62.64 40.08 -61.02
C MET A 59 -62.52 41.30 -61.98
N ASN A 60 -61.91 40.99 -63.14
CA ASN A 60 -62.14 41.42 -64.55
C ASN A 60 -61.52 42.70 -65.18
N GLY A 61 -60.92 42.49 -66.37
CA GLY A 61 -60.69 43.50 -67.43
C GLY A 61 -59.51 43.15 -68.34
N GLY A 62 -59.77 42.80 -69.61
CA GLY A 62 -58.80 42.26 -70.57
C GLY A 62 -58.01 43.25 -71.45
N ASP A 63 -57.25 42.64 -72.37
CA ASP A 63 -56.54 43.17 -73.56
C ASP A 63 -55.40 44.19 -73.27
N THR A 64 -54.15 44.05 -73.76
CA THR A 64 -53.66 43.56 -75.06
C THR A 64 -52.19 43.13 -74.95
N ASN A 65 -51.84 42.16 -75.78
CA ASN A 65 -50.49 41.90 -76.31
C ASN A 65 -49.82 43.20 -76.82
N PRO A 66 -48.55 43.50 -76.48
CA PRO A 66 -47.66 44.24 -77.36
C PRO A 66 -46.69 43.25 -78.01
N GLY A 67 -46.72 43.27 -79.34
CA GLY A 67 -46.08 42.30 -80.20
C GLY A 67 -44.59 42.07 -79.96
N ASN A 68 -44.20 40.83 -80.21
CA ASN A 68 -42.90 40.44 -80.69
C ASN A 68 -42.41 41.41 -81.79
N SER A 69 -41.30 42.11 -81.54
CA SER A 69 -40.38 42.55 -82.60
C SER A 69 -39.04 43.00 -82.00
N GLY A 70 -38.08 42.07 -81.93
CA GLY A 70 -36.69 42.40 -81.59
C GLY A 70 -35.93 41.24 -80.98
N GLY A 71 -35.69 40.19 -81.77
CA GLY A 71 -35.00 38.97 -81.36
C GLY A 71 -33.55 39.21 -80.89
N MET A 72 -33.33 38.91 -79.62
CA MET A 72 -32.16 38.15 -79.16
C MET A 72 -32.66 37.28 -78.00
N ASP A 73 -32.43 35.99 -78.09
CA ASP A 73 -32.88 34.99 -77.12
C ASP A 73 -32.43 35.33 -75.70
N ASN A 74 -33.32 35.92 -74.89
CA ASN A 74 -33.07 36.21 -73.47
C ASN A 74 -32.89 34.92 -72.64
N ALA A 75 -33.08 33.75 -73.26
CA ALA A 75 -32.86 32.44 -72.68
C ALA A 75 -31.39 32.17 -72.33
N ALA A 76 -30.41 32.65 -73.11
CA ALA A 76 -29.00 32.40 -72.84
C ALA A 76 -28.47 33.17 -71.60
N PRO A 77 -28.74 34.49 -71.45
CA PRO A 77 -28.42 35.21 -70.21
C PRO A 77 -29.14 34.65 -68.98
N GLN A 78 -30.42 34.26 -69.12
CA GLN A 78 -31.19 33.66 -68.03
C GLN A 78 -30.65 32.29 -67.62
N LEU A 79 -30.24 31.45 -68.57
CA LEU A 79 -29.61 30.16 -68.30
C LEU A 79 -28.26 30.34 -67.60
N ALA A 80 -27.44 31.29 -68.03
CA ALA A 80 -26.17 31.61 -67.38
C ALA A 80 -26.36 32.08 -65.93
N ALA A 81 -27.35 32.95 -65.69
CA ALA A 81 -27.70 33.41 -64.35
C ALA A 81 -28.22 32.26 -63.46
N ALA A 82 -29.09 31.39 -63.99
CA ALA A 82 -29.60 30.22 -63.28
C ALA A 82 -28.49 29.22 -62.92
N LYS A 83 -27.56 28.95 -63.85
CA LYS A 83 -26.38 28.10 -63.60
C LYS A 83 -25.47 28.71 -62.53
N THR A 84 -25.23 30.02 -62.58
CA THR A 84 -24.43 30.72 -61.56
C THR A 84 -25.07 30.60 -60.18
N ALA A 85 -26.39 30.78 -60.07
CA ALA A 85 -27.10 30.63 -58.80
C ALA A 85 -27.03 29.19 -58.25
N LEU A 86 -27.16 28.18 -59.11
CA LEU A 86 -27.02 26.77 -58.74
C LEU A 86 -25.61 26.46 -58.25
N ILE A 87 -24.58 26.93 -58.96
CA ILE A 87 -23.16 26.77 -58.55
C ILE A 87 -22.91 27.41 -57.19
N ASN A 88 -23.45 28.61 -56.94
CA ASN A 88 -23.32 29.28 -55.65
C ASN A 88 -23.92 28.45 -54.50
N LEU A 89 -25.06 27.78 -54.73
CA LEU A 89 -25.64 26.86 -53.75
C LEU A 89 -24.76 25.63 -53.54
N LEU A 90 -24.25 25.03 -54.62
CA LEU A 90 -23.36 23.87 -54.59
C LEU A 90 -22.07 24.16 -53.82
N ASN A 91 -21.50 25.37 -53.95
CA ASN A 91 -20.31 25.79 -53.21
C ASN A 91 -20.51 25.78 -51.68
N GLY A 92 -21.77 25.85 -51.21
CA GLY A 92 -22.12 25.75 -49.79
C GLY A 92 -22.19 24.32 -49.25
N GLN A 93 -21.98 23.28 -50.07
CA GLN A 93 -22.20 21.88 -49.68
C GLN A 93 -21.47 21.49 -48.39
N THR A 94 -20.16 21.75 -48.29
CA THR A 94 -19.35 21.34 -47.13
C THR A 94 -19.87 21.94 -45.83
N GLU A 95 -20.21 23.23 -45.84
CA GLU A 95 -20.76 23.93 -44.68
C GLU A 95 -22.15 23.38 -44.31
N LYS A 96 -23.07 23.33 -45.28
CA LYS A 96 -24.46 22.92 -45.05
C LYS A 96 -24.57 21.46 -44.63
N VAL A 97 -23.86 20.55 -45.29
CA VAL A 97 -23.83 19.12 -44.94
C VAL A 97 -23.14 18.91 -43.58
N GLY A 98 -22.09 19.68 -43.28
CA GLY A 98 -21.35 19.61 -42.01
C GLY A 98 -22.20 19.84 -40.76
N LEU A 99 -23.26 20.66 -40.87
CA LEU A 99 -24.20 20.93 -39.78
C LEU A 99 -24.96 19.68 -39.31
N TYR A 100 -25.03 18.64 -40.14
CA TYR A 100 -25.81 17.43 -39.90
C TYR A 100 -24.93 16.20 -39.66
N ASN A 101 -23.64 16.39 -39.32
CA ASN A 101 -22.72 15.27 -39.06
C ASN A 101 -23.21 14.28 -37.99
N ASP A 102 -23.94 14.76 -36.98
CA ASP A 102 -24.55 13.92 -35.94
C ASP A 102 -25.94 13.36 -36.34
N TYR A 103 -26.49 13.70 -37.51
CA TYR A 103 -27.84 13.32 -37.97
C TYR A 103 -27.77 12.57 -39.31
N ALA A 104 -27.51 11.26 -39.27
CA ALA A 104 -27.13 10.51 -40.47
C ALA A 104 -28.19 10.53 -41.57
N LYS A 105 -29.49 10.46 -41.22
CA LYS A 105 -30.56 10.44 -42.23
C LYS A 105 -30.71 11.80 -42.90
N ILE A 106 -30.77 12.88 -42.12
CA ILE A 106 -30.80 14.25 -42.67
C ILE A 106 -29.57 14.51 -43.55
N LYS A 107 -28.38 14.10 -43.09
CA LYS A 107 -27.13 14.24 -43.84
C LYS A 107 -27.17 13.49 -45.18
N ASP A 108 -27.59 12.22 -45.18
CA ASP A 108 -27.67 11.40 -46.39
C ASP A 108 -28.64 11.98 -47.43
N GLN A 109 -29.83 12.42 -46.99
CA GLN A 109 -30.80 13.06 -47.87
C GLN A 109 -30.25 14.36 -48.48
N LEU A 110 -29.58 15.19 -47.68
CA LEU A 110 -28.99 16.43 -48.15
C LEU A 110 -27.84 16.17 -49.14
N VAL A 111 -26.96 15.18 -48.87
CA VAL A 111 -25.89 14.77 -49.78
C VAL A 111 -26.44 14.29 -51.12
N LYS A 112 -27.52 13.50 -51.12
CA LYS A 112 -28.20 13.06 -52.36
C LYS A 112 -28.75 14.23 -53.17
N ALA A 113 -29.35 15.23 -52.50
CA ALA A 113 -29.85 16.43 -53.18
C ALA A 113 -28.71 17.26 -53.80
N TYR A 114 -27.59 17.44 -53.08
CA TYR A 114 -26.39 18.08 -53.62
C TYR A 114 -25.81 17.32 -54.81
N THR A 115 -25.78 15.99 -54.75
CA THR A 115 -25.28 15.13 -55.84
C THR A 115 -26.15 15.28 -57.09
N ALA A 116 -27.47 15.18 -56.95
CA ALA A 116 -28.41 15.36 -58.07
C ALA A 116 -28.35 16.77 -58.67
N ALA A 117 -28.23 17.81 -57.84
CA ALA A 117 -28.05 19.18 -58.31
C ALA A 117 -26.73 19.38 -59.07
N LYS A 118 -25.66 18.71 -58.61
CA LYS A 118 -24.36 18.74 -59.28
C LYS A 118 -24.40 18.06 -60.65
N GLU A 119 -25.09 16.94 -60.79
CA GLU A 119 -25.27 16.26 -62.08
C GLU A 119 -25.92 17.18 -63.12
N ILE A 120 -26.93 17.97 -62.73
CA ILE A 120 -27.55 18.96 -63.63
C ILE A 120 -26.62 20.14 -63.92
N SER A 121 -25.84 20.60 -62.93
CA SER A 121 -24.86 21.68 -63.12
C SER A 121 -23.76 21.29 -64.11
N ASP A 122 -23.31 20.03 -64.07
CA ASP A 122 -22.24 19.50 -64.91
C ASP A 122 -22.73 19.15 -66.33
N LYS A 123 -24.05 19.04 -66.54
CA LYS A 123 -24.66 18.75 -67.84
C LYS A 123 -24.47 19.91 -68.83
N SER A 124 -23.79 19.62 -69.95
CA SER A 124 -23.43 20.61 -70.98
C SER A 124 -24.65 21.18 -71.72
N ASP A 125 -25.68 20.37 -71.90
CA ASP A 125 -26.92 20.68 -72.62
C ASP A 125 -28.13 20.91 -71.68
N ALA A 126 -27.88 21.20 -70.40
CA ALA A 126 -28.93 21.48 -69.42
C ALA A 126 -29.79 22.69 -69.85
N THR A 127 -31.10 22.48 -69.92
CA THR A 127 -32.10 23.50 -70.22
C THR A 127 -32.33 24.45 -69.04
N LEU A 128 -32.86 25.65 -69.31
CA LEU A 128 -33.21 26.63 -68.26
C LEU A 128 -34.18 26.03 -67.22
N GLN A 129 -35.13 25.20 -67.67
CA GLN A 129 -36.08 24.53 -66.80
C GLN A 129 -35.42 23.47 -65.92
N GLU A 130 -34.50 22.65 -66.46
CA GLU A 130 -33.75 21.67 -65.67
C GLU A 130 -32.89 22.35 -64.59
N VAL A 131 -32.20 23.44 -64.92
CA VAL A 131 -31.36 24.19 -63.97
C VAL A 131 -32.19 24.86 -62.87
N ASN A 132 -33.30 25.50 -63.23
CA ASN A 132 -34.21 26.12 -62.25
C ASN A 132 -34.87 25.07 -61.34
N ASN A 133 -35.29 23.93 -61.90
CA ASN A 133 -35.82 22.82 -61.12
C ASN A 133 -34.77 22.28 -60.14
N ALA A 134 -33.53 22.04 -60.58
CA ALA A 134 -32.44 21.57 -59.73
C ALA A 134 -32.12 22.57 -58.59
N LYS A 135 -32.11 23.86 -58.91
CA LYS A 135 -31.94 24.94 -57.92
C LYS A 135 -33.05 24.89 -56.86
N THR A 136 -34.32 24.92 -57.28
CA THR A 136 -35.47 24.90 -56.37
C THR A 136 -35.51 23.62 -55.53
N THR A 137 -35.19 22.46 -56.13
CA THR A 137 -35.09 21.19 -55.41
C THR A 137 -34.00 21.23 -54.34
N LEU A 138 -32.82 21.78 -54.65
CA LEU A 138 -31.72 21.90 -53.69
C LEU A 138 -32.05 22.88 -52.55
N GLU A 139 -32.61 24.05 -52.86
CA GLU A 139 -33.08 25.02 -51.86
C GLU A 139 -34.14 24.39 -50.93
N THR A 140 -35.07 23.63 -51.51
CA THR A 140 -36.08 22.90 -50.75
C THR A 140 -35.45 21.84 -49.84
N ALA A 141 -34.49 21.06 -50.34
CA ALA A 141 -33.80 20.05 -49.55
C ALA A 141 -32.99 20.67 -48.37
N ILE A 142 -32.34 21.82 -48.58
CA ILE A 142 -31.65 22.57 -47.53
C ILE A 142 -32.65 23.00 -46.44
N ASN A 143 -33.81 23.55 -46.83
CA ASN A 143 -34.85 23.96 -45.89
C ASN A 143 -35.44 22.76 -45.13
N VAL A 144 -35.70 21.64 -45.82
CA VAL A 144 -36.19 20.40 -45.21
C VAL A 144 -35.18 19.82 -44.22
N ALA A 145 -33.88 19.89 -44.50
CA ALA A 145 -32.85 19.45 -43.55
C ALA A 145 -32.86 20.29 -42.27
N ALA A 146 -33.02 21.61 -42.38
CA ALA A 146 -33.12 22.51 -41.23
C ALA A 146 -34.38 22.24 -40.38
N THR A 147 -35.55 22.11 -41.01
CA THR A 147 -36.81 21.84 -40.30
C THR A 147 -36.83 20.45 -39.68
N SER A 148 -36.33 19.42 -40.39
CA SER A 148 -36.24 18.05 -39.87
C SER A 148 -35.36 17.98 -38.62
N LYS A 149 -34.23 18.70 -38.61
CA LYS A 149 -33.37 18.81 -37.42
C LYS A 149 -34.12 19.47 -36.26
N GLN A 150 -34.83 20.57 -36.51
CA GLN A 150 -35.61 21.25 -35.47
C GLN A 150 -36.71 20.35 -34.88
N THR A 151 -37.40 19.58 -35.73
CA THR A 151 -38.39 18.59 -35.29
C THR A 151 -37.75 17.49 -34.46
N PHE A 152 -36.65 16.90 -34.93
CA PHE A 152 -35.93 15.87 -34.18
C PHE A 152 -35.48 16.40 -32.82
N ASP A 153 -34.85 17.58 -32.78
CA ASP A 153 -34.34 18.18 -31.55
C ASP A 153 -35.45 18.45 -30.54
N SER A 154 -36.64 18.88 -31.01
CA SER A 154 -37.79 19.14 -30.15
C SER A 154 -38.40 17.85 -29.60
N GLN A 155 -38.47 16.79 -30.40
CA GLN A 155 -39.01 15.49 -30.00
C GLN A 155 -38.06 14.70 -29.08
N HIS A 156 -36.75 14.93 -29.21
CA HIS A 156 -35.70 14.20 -28.50
C HIS A 156 -34.81 15.11 -27.64
N ALA A 157 -35.38 16.17 -27.05
CA ALA A 157 -34.63 17.22 -26.34
C ALA A 157 -33.65 16.69 -25.28
N SER A 158 -34.07 15.72 -24.46
CA SER A 158 -33.21 15.10 -23.43
C SER A 158 -32.02 14.35 -24.02
N LEU A 159 -32.22 13.59 -25.10
CA LEU A 159 -31.17 12.86 -25.80
C LEU A 159 -30.15 13.84 -26.41
N VAL A 160 -30.64 14.85 -27.11
CA VAL A 160 -29.80 15.86 -27.77
C VAL A 160 -28.96 16.62 -26.73
N THR A 161 -29.55 16.95 -25.59
CA THR A 161 -28.84 17.63 -24.48
C THR A 161 -27.76 16.72 -23.91
N ALA A 162 -28.10 15.50 -23.50
CA ALA A 162 -27.15 14.55 -22.93
C ALA A 162 -26.01 14.20 -23.91
N TYR A 163 -26.30 14.07 -25.20
CA TYR A 163 -25.31 13.80 -26.24
C TYR A 163 -24.32 14.96 -26.40
N LYS A 164 -24.80 16.21 -26.41
CA LYS A 164 -23.94 17.41 -26.50
C LYS A 164 -23.05 17.56 -25.27
N GLU A 165 -23.60 17.31 -24.08
CA GLU A 165 -22.84 17.32 -22.83
C GLU A 165 -21.74 16.25 -22.84
N LEU A 166 -22.07 15.01 -23.23
CA LEU A 166 -21.10 13.92 -23.34
C LEU A 166 -19.99 14.25 -24.34
N LYS A 167 -20.34 14.80 -25.51
CA LYS A 167 -19.37 15.23 -26.54
C LYS A 167 -18.40 16.30 -26.00
N THR A 168 -18.91 17.25 -25.21
CA THR A 168 -18.12 18.27 -24.53
C THR A 168 -17.22 17.67 -23.44
N ALA A 169 -17.72 16.70 -22.67
CA ALA A 169 -16.91 16.02 -21.66
C ALA A 169 -15.77 15.22 -22.30
N ILE A 170 -16.03 14.51 -23.40
CA ILE A 170 -15.02 13.75 -24.15
C ILE A 170 -13.92 14.65 -24.73
N SER A 171 -14.24 15.86 -25.19
CA SER A 171 -13.21 16.77 -25.72
C SER A 171 -12.16 17.19 -24.68
N ASN A 172 -12.43 17.00 -23.38
CA ASN A 172 -11.48 17.31 -22.32
C ASN A 172 -10.53 16.15 -21.96
N GLU A 173 -10.65 14.99 -22.61
CA GLU A 173 -9.90 13.77 -22.29
C GLU A 173 -8.39 14.00 -22.21
N GLU A 174 -7.79 14.62 -23.23
CA GLU A 174 -6.34 14.83 -23.27
C GLU A 174 -5.85 15.65 -22.07
N THR A 175 -6.53 16.77 -21.81
CA THR A 175 -6.25 17.65 -20.68
C THR A 175 -6.40 16.92 -19.34
N THR A 176 -7.47 16.13 -19.18
CA THR A 176 -7.72 15.36 -17.96
C THR A 176 -6.66 14.27 -17.75
N LEU A 177 -6.34 13.48 -18.78
CA LEU A 177 -5.42 12.34 -18.66
C LEU A 177 -3.94 12.75 -18.55
N ALA A 178 -3.57 13.94 -19.01
CA ALA A 178 -2.19 14.45 -18.92
C ALA A 178 -1.63 14.46 -17.48
N ALA A 179 -2.51 14.60 -16.48
CA ALA A 179 -2.13 14.67 -15.07
C ALA A 179 -1.90 13.30 -14.40
N TYR A 180 -2.04 12.18 -15.12
CA TYR A 180 -2.01 10.80 -14.61
C TYR A 180 -1.05 9.89 -15.39
N THR A 181 -0.01 10.45 -15.98
CA THR A 181 0.95 9.72 -16.82
C THR A 181 1.99 8.91 -16.03
N GLN A 182 2.23 9.27 -14.77
CA GLN A 182 3.15 8.55 -13.88
C GLN A 182 2.60 7.17 -13.51
N GLU A 183 3.50 6.20 -13.32
CA GLU A 183 3.15 4.80 -13.07
C GLU A 183 2.24 4.62 -11.84
N GLN A 184 2.49 5.35 -10.76
CA GLN A 184 1.66 5.31 -9.55
C GLN A 184 0.19 5.67 -9.79
N PHE A 185 -0.13 6.43 -10.85
CA PHE A 185 -1.49 6.82 -11.22
C PHE A 185 -2.11 5.93 -12.31
N PHE A 186 -1.47 4.81 -12.64
CA PHE A 186 -1.91 3.91 -13.72
C PHE A 186 -3.36 3.45 -13.53
N GLY A 187 -3.78 3.11 -12.31
CA GLY A 187 -5.17 2.73 -12.01
C GLY A 187 -6.17 3.83 -12.37
N ILE A 188 -5.89 5.07 -11.95
CA ILE A 188 -6.72 6.25 -12.24
C ILE A 188 -6.81 6.48 -13.75
N LYS A 189 -5.66 6.48 -14.43
CA LYS A 189 -5.61 6.66 -15.90
C LYS A 189 -6.41 5.58 -16.63
N MET A 190 -6.24 4.32 -16.24
CA MET A 190 -6.96 3.19 -16.82
C MET A 190 -8.47 3.32 -16.64
N HIS A 191 -8.92 3.68 -15.44
CA HIS A 191 -10.33 3.87 -15.15
C HIS A 191 -10.94 5.00 -15.99
N LEU A 192 -10.31 6.18 -16.01
CA LEU A 192 -10.77 7.32 -16.80
C LEU A 192 -10.76 7.01 -18.30
N THR A 193 -9.71 6.38 -18.81
CA THR A 193 -9.61 5.96 -20.23
C THR A 193 -10.76 5.03 -20.62
N ALA A 194 -11.13 4.09 -19.75
CA ALA A 194 -12.26 3.20 -19.99
C ALA A 194 -13.60 3.97 -20.07
N LEU A 195 -13.81 4.97 -19.20
CA LEU A 195 -14.98 5.83 -19.24
C LEU A 195 -15.04 6.71 -20.50
N TYR A 196 -13.91 7.31 -20.89
CA TYR A 196 -13.82 8.08 -22.14
C TYR A 196 -14.10 7.19 -23.37
N ASN A 197 -13.54 5.98 -23.42
CA ASN A 197 -13.79 5.05 -24.52
C ASN A 197 -15.25 4.60 -24.58
N ALA A 198 -15.89 4.36 -23.43
CA ALA A 198 -17.32 4.06 -23.37
C ALA A 198 -18.16 5.25 -23.90
N GLY A 199 -17.80 6.48 -23.54
CA GLY A 199 -18.42 7.70 -24.07
C GLY A 199 -18.23 7.84 -25.58
N LYS A 200 -17.01 7.63 -26.10
CA LYS A 200 -16.69 7.66 -27.53
C LYS A 200 -17.52 6.66 -28.32
N ALA A 201 -17.70 5.45 -27.80
CA ALA A 201 -18.52 4.42 -28.44
C ALA A 201 -19.99 4.85 -28.60
N LEU A 202 -20.49 5.73 -27.73
CA LEU A 202 -21.84 6.30 -27.83
C LEU A 202 -21.89 7.46 -28.83
N ILE A 203 -20.96 8.42 -28.76
CA ILE A 203 -20.96 9.57 -29.69
C ILE A 203 -20.53 9.22 -31.13
N ASN A 204 -19.92 8.05 -31.34
CA ASN A 204 -19.68 7.52 -32.67
C ASN A 204 -20.97 7.01 -33.34
N LYS A 205 -22.04 6.81 -32.57
CA LYS A 205 -23.39 6.58 -33.10
C LYS A 205 -24.04 7.95 -33.30
N THR A 206 -24.58 8.19 -34.49
CA THR A 206 -25.31 9.43 -34.79
C THR A 206 -26.61 9.50 -33.98
N LEU A 207 -27.07 10.72 -33.65
CA LEU A 207 -28.36 10.99 -33.00
C LEU A 207 -29.53 10.36 -33.78
N GLU A 208 -29.41 10.39 -35.10
CA GLU A 208 -30.42 9.86 -36.02
C GLU A 208 -29.80 8.82 -36.95
N GLY A 209 -30.46 7.66 -37.13
CA GLY A 209 -30.02 6.57 -38.02
C GLY A 209 -29.88 5.22 -37.32
N VAL A 210 -29.35 5.22 -36.09
CA VAL A 210 -29.28 4.05 -35.19
C VAL A 210 -29.99 4.43 -33.90
N VAL A 211 -30.73 3.51 -33.29
CA VAL A 211 -31.42 3.78 -32.01
C VAL A 211 -30.36 4.00 -30.94
N LEU A 212 -30.19 5.25 -30.52
CA LEU A 212 -29.33 5.62 -29.40
C LEU A 212 -30.16 5.58 -28.12
N ASP A 213 -29.68 4.84 -27.13
CA ASP A 213 -30.32 4.77 -25.83
C ASP A 213 -29.99 6.02 -25.02
N THR A 214 -31.00 6.86 -24.79
CA THR A 214 -30.90 8.07 -23.96
C THR A 214 -30.33 7.77 -22.58
N GLN A 215 -30.73 6.67 -21.95
CA GLN A 215 -30.29 6.34 -20.60
C GLN A 215 -28.80 5.98 -20.60
N ALA A 216 -28.34 5.22 -21.60
CA ALA A 216 -26.92 4.89 -21.74
C ALA A 216 -26.03 6.15 -21.90
N VAL A 217 -26.50 7.16 -22.63
CA VAL A 217 -25.79 8.45 -22.79
C VAL A 217 -25.75 9.22 -21.47
N VAL A 218 -26.90 9.32 -20.79
CA VAL A 218 -27.00 9.99 -19.48
C VAL A 218 -26.11 9.31 -18.44
N ASP A 219 -26.08 7.98 -18.41
CA ASP A 219 -25.26 7.19 -17.48
C ASP A 219 -23.77 7.37 -17.77
N ALA A 220 -23.36 7.35 -19.04
CA ALA A 220 -21.97 7.60 -19.42
C ALA A 220 -21.52 9.00 -19.02
N ASN A 221 -22.35 10.02 -19.27
CA ASN A 221 -22.08 11.39 -18.88
C ASN A 221 -21.98 11.52 -17.35
N THR A 222 -22.90 10.90 -16.61
CA THR A 222 -22.89 10.90 -15.15
C THR A 222 -21.63 10.23 -14.60
N LYS A 223 -21.28 9.03 -15.06
CA LYS A 223 -20.08 8.31 -14.62
C LYS A 223 -18.81 9.11 -14.89
N LEU A 224 -18.69 9.70 -16.08
CA LEU A 224 -17.53 10.51 -16.44
C LEU A 224 -17.45 11.79 -15.58
N ARG A 225 -18.56 12.50 -15.40
CA ARG A 225 -18.63 13.69 -14.55
C ARG A 225 -18.26 13.37 -13.11
N GLU A 226 -18.80 12.30 -12.52
CA GLU A 226 -18.48 11.88 -11.15
C GLU A 226 -17.01 11.48 -11.00
N ALA A 227 -16.46 10.70 -11.94
CA ALA A 227 -15.07 10.27 -11.91
C ALA A 227 -14.06 11.41 -12.14
N THR A 228 -14.49 12.49 -12.81
CA THR A 228 -13.66 13.67 -13.09
C THR A 228 -13.84 14.80 -12.07
N LYS A 229 -14.67 14.62 -11.04
CA LYS A 229 -14.78 15.60 -9.94
C LYS A 229 -13.43 15.81 -9.27
N GLU A 230 -13.10 17.07 -9.01
CA GLU A 230 -11.81 17.45 -8.44
C GLU A 230 -11.52 16.75 -7.11
N ASP A 231 -12.48 16.75 -6.18
CA ASP A 231 -12.30 16.11 -4.87
C ASP A 231 -12.09 14.59 -4.96
N VAL A 232 -12.80 13.93 -5.88
CA VAL A 232 -12.65 12.49 -6.14
C VAL A 232 -11.24 12.20 -6.64
N LEU A 233 -10.81 12.91 -7.68
CA LEU A 233 -9.47 12.75 -8.26
C LEU A 233 -8.36 13.11 -7.26
N LYS A 234 -8.57 14.14 -6.42
CA LYS A 234 -7.63 14.53 -5.37
C LYS A 234 -7.45 13.43 -4.33
N GLN A 235 -8.55 12.83 -3.84
CA GLN A 235 -8.49 11.72 -2.89
C GLN A 235 -7.82 10.48 -3.50
N GLN A 236 -8.17 10.14 -4.74
CA GLN A 236 -7.55 9.01 -5.46
C GLN A 236 -6.05 9.22 -5.66
N LYS A 237 -5.63 10.44 -6.03
CA LYS A 237 -4.21 10.81 -6.14
C LYS A 237 -3.49 10.70 -4.81
N GLN A 238 -4.07 11.23 -3.74
CA GLN A 238 -3.46 11.15 -2.41
C GLN A 238 -3.26 9.70 -1.97
N ASN A 239 -4.25 8.84 -2.17
CA ASN A 239 -4.13 7.40 -1.88
C ASN A 239 -3.04 6.74 -2.73
N ALA A 240 -3.05 6.95 -4.05
CA ALA A 240 -2.06 6.36 -4.96
C ALA A 240 -0.63 6.83 -4.66
N THR A 241 -0.45 8.12 -4.34
CA THR A 241 0.84 8.68 -3.91
C THR A 241 1.28 8.11 -2.56
N MET A 242 0.38 8.05 -1.56
CA MET A 242 0.70 7.47 -0.24
C MET A 242 1.17 6.02 -0.37
N LEU A 243 0.52 5.23 -1.21
CA LEU A 243 0.90 3.83 -1.45
C LEU A 243 2.21 3.70 -2.23
N ALA A 244 2.53 4.64 -3.13
CA ALA A 244 3.76 4.60 -3.92
C ALA A 244 4.98 5.05 -3.10
N ASP A 245 4.83 6.12 -2.34
CA ASP A 245 5.92 6.74 -1.57
C ASP A 245 6.04 6.18 -0.15
N SER A 246 5.06 5.40 0.31
CA SER A 246 4.97 4.87 1.67
C SER A 246 4.03 3.64 1.71
N PHE A 247 3.18 3.55 2.74
CA PHE A 247 2.22 2.49 2.96
C PHE A 247 0.95 3.00 3.63
N VAL A 248 -0.10 2.18 3.59
CA VAL A 248 -1.30 2.29 4.43
C VAL A 248 -1.26 1.20 5.49
N LYS A 249 -1.27 1.60 6.77
CA LYS A 249 -1.34 0.69 7.92
C LYS A 249 -2.78 0.28 8.19
N GLN A 250 -2.99 -1.01 8.38
CA GLN A 250 -4.25 -1.65 8.72
C GLN A 250 -4.07 -2.32 10.08
N VAL A 251 -4.53 -1.63 11.12
CA VAL A 251 -4.50 -2.15 12.49
C VAL A 251 -5.51 -3.29 12.59
N ILE A 252 -5.08 -4.44 13.07
CA ILE A 252 -5.98 -5.59 13.16
C ILE A 252 -7.07 -5.38 14.23
N ASN A 253 -8.29 -5.79 13.91
CA ASN A 253 -9.44 -5.65 14.77
C ASN A 253 -10.07 -7.02 15.10
N LYS A 254 -10.36 -7.25 16.38
CA LYS A 254 -11.00 -8.49 16.84
C LYS A 254 -12.34 -8.75 16.16
N THR A 255 -13.11 -7.72 15.83
CA THR A 255 -14.43 -7.85 15.21
C THR A 255 -14.39 -8.46 13.81
N ASP A 256 -13.24 -8.39 13.14
CA ASP A 256 -13.06 -8.88 11.77
C ASP A 256 -12.59 -10.33 11.73
N ILE A 257 -12.40 -10.95 12.90
CA ILE A 257 -12.22 -12.40 13.06
C ILE A 257 -13.59 -13.05 13.22
N VAL A 258 -13.96 -13.90 12.26
CA VAL A 258 -15.27 -14.58 12.25
C VAL A 258 -15.11 -16.09 12.27
N SER A 259 -16.19 -16.80 12.64
CA SER A 259 -16.29 -18.27 12.64
C SER A 259 -15.23 -19.00 13.48
N THR A 260 -14.65 -18.32 14.46
CA THR A 260 -13.66 -18.89 15.38
C THR A 260 -14.32 -19.54 16.59
N THR A 261 -13.72 -20.62 17.11
CA THR A 261 -14.14 -21.25 18.36
C THR A 261 -13.43 -20.70 19.60
N ASN A 262 -12.34 -19.96 19.40
CA ASN A 262 -11.48 -19.44 20.48
C ASN A 262 -11.90 -18.02 20.86
N MET A 263 -12.94 -17.91 21.70
CA MET A 263 -13.57 -16.63 22.05
C MET A 263 -13.24 -16.12 23.45
N ALA A 264 -12.37 -16.79 24.20
CA ALA A 264 -12.00 -16.33 25.54
C ALA A 264 -11.36 -14.93 25.49
N PRO A 265 -11.56 -14.08 26.53
CA PRO A 265 -10.83 -12.83 26.61
C PRO A 265 -9.33 -13.10 26.75
N GLN A 266 -8.50 -12.15 26.29
CA GLN A 266 -7.07 -12.21 26.57
C GLN A 266 -6.80 -12.22 28.09
N PRO A 267 -5.70 -12.80 28.56
CA PRO A 267 -5.34 -12.78 29.97
C PRO A 267 -5.24 -11.35 30.53
N GLY A 268 -5.92 -11.08 31.63
CA GLY A 268 -6.02 -9.71 32.19
C GLY A 268 -4.71 -9.22 32.78
N ASN A 269 -3.80 -10.14 33.10
CA ASN A 269 -2.48 -9.86 33.64
C ASN A 269 -1.38 -9.83 32.56
N TYR A 270 -1.72 -9.90 31.28
CA TYR A 270 -0.73 -9.72 30.21
C TYR A 270 -0.52 -8.23 29.91
N SER A 271 0.74 -7.80 29.87
CA SER A 271 1.12 -6.50 29.32
C SER A 271 1.63 -6.65 27.89
N PHE A 272 2.52 -7.61 27.68
CA PHE A 272 2.95 -8.04 26.37
C PHE A 272 2.08 -9.16 25.84
N VAL A 273 1.94 -9.19 24.53
CA VAL A 273 1.10 -10.14 23.81
C VAL A 273 1.86 -10.88 22.71
N GLY A 274 3.18 -10.71 22.63
CA GLY A 274 4.08 -11.57 21.87
C GLY A 274 5.16 -12.09 22.81
N TYR A 275 5.41 -13.40 22.79
CA TYR A 275 6.39 -14.04 23.68
C TYR A 275 7.42 -14.83 22.90
N SER A 276 8.71 -14.78 23.25
CA SER A 276 9.79 -15.53 22.59
C SER A 276 9.93 -16.98 23.08
N VAL A 277 8.92 -17.48 23.78
CA VAL A 277 8.79 -18.84 24.31
C VAL A 277 7.35 -19.32 24.11
N ASP A 278 7.13 -20.62 24.21
CA ASP A 278 5.81 -21.22 24.02
C ASP A 278 4.76 -20.60 24.96
N VAL A 279 3.59 -20.28 24.40
CA VAL A 279 2.45 -19.79 25.17
C VAL A 279 1.43 -20.91 25.36
N PRO A 280 1.22 -21.40 26.59
CA PRO A 280 0.24 -22.45 26.86
C PRO A 280 -1.18 -21.88 26.99
N GLY A 281 -2.17 -22.75 26.80
CA GLY A 281 -3.59 -22.42 26.74
C GLY A 281 -4.34 -22.33 28.08
N GLY A 282 -3.64 -22.23 29.22
CA GLY A 282 -4.26 -22.05 30.52
C GLY A 282 -3.51 -22.66 31.70
N THR A 283 -4.02 -22.44 32.91
CA THR A 283 -3.51 -23.01 34.15
C THR A 283 -3.78 -24.52 34.23
N GLY A 284 -2.72 -25.33 34.24
CA GLY A 284 -2.79 -26.76 34.55
C GLY A 284 -2.51 -27.74 33.39
N ASN A 285 -2.53 -27.28 32.13
CA ASN A 285 -2.09 -28.11 31.00
C ASN A 285 -1.29 -27.29 29.98
N GLN A 286 0.03 -27.43 30.02
CA GLN A 286 0.99 -26.71 29.17
C GLN A 286 0.85 -27.07 27.67
N ASN A 287 0.19 -28.19 27.36
CA ASN A 287 0.09 -28.70 26.00
C ASN A 287 -1.04 -28.07 25.19
N ASN A 288 -2.04 -27.44 25.84
CA ASN A 288 -3.19 -26.86 25.13
C ASN A 288 -2.82 -25.54 24.43
N ALA A 289 -3.39 -25.28 23.25
CA ALA A 289 -3.27 -23.98 22.58
C ALA A 289 -4.08 -22.89 23.32
N PRO A 290 -3.70 -21.61 23.22
CA PRO A 290 -4.51 -20.49 23.68
C PRO A 290 -5.98 -20.58 23.23
N ASN A 291 -6.91 -20.39 24.16
CA ASN A 291 -8.35 -20.39 23.88
C ASN A 291 -8.91 -18.99 23.53
N TRP A 292 -8.02 -18.00 23.40
CA TRP A 292 -8.29 -16.68 22.84
C TRP A 292 -7.66 -16.57 21.43
N ASN A 293 -8.28 -15.79 20.56
CA ASN A 293 -7.87 -15.61 19.17
C ASN A 293 -7.23 -14.25 18.88
N PHE A 294 -7.33 -13.29 19.80
CA PHE A 294 -6.85 -11.92 19.65
C PHE A 294 -6.28 -11.42 20.96
N ALA A 295 -5.15 -10.71 20.90
CA ALA A 295 -4.65 -9.97 22.04
C ALA A 295 -3.96 -8.66 21.66
N LYS A 296 -4.02 -7.67 22.55
CA LYS A 296 -3.44 -6.34 22.39
C LYS A 296 -2.61 -5.96 23.62
N ARG A 297 -1.50 -5.27 23.38
CA ARG A 297 -0.60 -4.76 24.42
C ARG A 297 -1.35 -3.88 25.41
N ILE A 298 -1.12 -4.10 26.70
CA ILE A 298 -1.69 -3.30 27.80
C ILE A 298 -0.58 -2.53 28.51
N VAL A 299 -0.79 -1.23 28.70
CA VAL A 299 0.03 -0.39 29.58
C VAL A 299 -0.56 -0.39 30.99
N TRP A 300 0.31 -0.43 31.98
CA TRP A 300 -0.05 -0.53 33.38
C TRP A 300 0.28 0.75 34.13
N THR A 301 -0.36 0.92 35.28
CA THR A 301 0.00 1.90 36.30
C THR A 301 0.13 1.20 37.65
N ASN A 302 0.67 1.90 38.63
CA ASN A 302 0.78 1.41 40.00
C ASN A 302 0.17 2.43 40.95
N THR A 303 -0.68 1.95 41.86
CA THR A 303 -1.26 2.78 42.90
C THR A 303 -1.24 1.98 44.19
N ASN A 304 -0.77 2.58 45.29
CA ASN A 304 -0.64 1.90 46.58
C ASN A 304 0.09 0.55 46.49
N ASN A 305 1.18 0.50 45.70
CA ASN A 305 2.00 -0.69 45.45
C ASN A 305 1.25 -1.85 44.75
N LYS A 306 0.10 -1.58 44.12
CA LYS A 306 -0.65 -2.55 43.32
C LYS A 306 -0.64 -2.15 41.86
N ASN A 307 -0.21 -3.07 41.00
CA ASN A 307 -0.20 -2.87 39.55
C ASN A 307 -1.59 -3.17 38.98
N ARG A 308 -2.06 -2.30 38.09
CA ARG A 308 -3.30 -2.48 37.34
C ARG A 308 -3.18 -1.96 35.91
N PRO A 309 -3.94 -2.50 34.95
CA PRO A 309 -4.09 -1.90 33.64
C PRO A 309 -4.47 -0.41 33.75
N LEU A 310 -3.87 0.41 32.90
CA LEU A 310 -4.19 1.83 32.84
C LEU A 310 -5.64 2.02 32.38
N ALA A 311 -6.41 2.81 33.12
CA ALA A 311 -7.77 3.18 32.73
C ALA A 311 -7.76 3.93 31.39
N ASN A 312 -8.77 3.73 30.54
CA ASN A 312 -8.87 4.27 29.17
C ASN A 312 -7.96 3.59 28.12
N GLN A 313 -7.74 2.28 28.28
CA GLN A 313 -7.29 1.38 27.21
C GLN A 313 -8.47 0.52 26.67
N SER A 314 -9.71 0.96 26.89
CA SER A 314 -10.91 0.24 26.43
C SER A 314 -11.03 0.29 24.91
N GLU A 315 -11.79 -0.64 24.33
CA GLU A 315 -11.97 -0.79 22.89
C GLU A 315 -12.43 0.51 22.17
N ASN A 316 -13.02 1.46 22.89
CA ASN A 316 -13.56 2.73 22.35
C ASN A 316 -12.68 3.97 22.58
N SER A 317 -11.49 3.81 23.16
CA SER A 317 -10.54 4.91 23.41
C SER A 317 -9.37 4.87 22.44
N VAL A 318 -8.79 6.03 22.08
CA VAL A 318 -7.54 6.07 21.30
C VAL A 318 -6.47 5.36 22.12
N PRO A 319 -5.99 4.19 21.68
CA PRO A 319 -5.11 3.39 22.51
C PRO A 319 -3.71 3.99 22.51
N LEU A 320 -2.98 3.82 23.62
CA LEU A 320 -1.58 4.27 23.70
C LEU A 320 -0.65 3.50 22.75
N THR A 321 -1.10 2.34 22.28
CA THR A 321 -0.40 1.43 21.38
C THR A 321 -1.41 0.64 20.56
N ASP A 322 -1.06 0.36 19.30
CA ASP A 322 -1.84 -0.46 18.38
C ASP A 322 -1.21 -1.85 18.16
N VAL A 323 -0.22 -2.23 18.97
CA VAL A 323 0.41 -3.55 18.89
C VAL A 323 -0.57 -4.62 19.36
N SER A 324 -1.04 -5.38 18.38
CA SER A 324 -1.98 -6.49 18.56
C SER A 324 -1.59 -7.68 17.69
N TRP A 325 -2.12 -8.85 18.06
CA TRP A 325 -1.93 -10.09 17.32
C TRP A 325 -3.22 -10.88 17.22
N ILE A 326 -3.43 -11.49 16.05
CA ILE A 326 -4.29 -12.66 15.87
C ILE A 326 -3.48 -13.86 16.33
N TYR A 327 -3.92 -14.52 17.40
CA TYR A 327 -3.27 -15.71 17.98
C TYR A 327 -3.63 -17.00 17.24
N SER A 328 -4.83 -17.07 16.69
CA SER A 328 -5.31 -18.26 16.00
C SER A 328 -6.46 -17.94 15.06
N LEU A 329 -6.50 -18.65 13.92
CA LEU A 329 -7.67 -18.74 13.04
C LEU A 329 -8.20 -20.19 13.10
N THR A 330 -8.61 -20.60 14.30
CA THR A 330 -9.10 -21.96 14.57
C THR A 330 -10.62 -22.01 14.60
N GLY A 331 -11.18 -23.10 14.06
CA GLY A 331 -12.61 -23.29 13.85
C GLY A 331 -12.93 -23.51 12.37
N ALA A 332 -13.97 -24.29 12.09
CA ALA A 332 -14.39 -24.52 10.72
C ALA A 332 -14.81 -23.19 10.05
N GLY A 333 -14.09 -22.80 9.00
CA GLY A 333 -14.33 -21.54 8.28
C GLY A 333 -13.84 -20.29 9.01
N ALA A 334 -13.01 -20.43 10.06
CA ALA A 334 -12.42 -19.30 10.75
C ALA A 334 -11.57 -18.46 9.79
N LYS A 335 -11.79 -17.13 9.80
CA LYS A 335 -11.07 -16.21 8.92
C LYS A 335 -10.96 -14.81 9.51
N TYR A 336 -9.99 -14.07 9.00
CA TYR A 336 -9.84 -12.64 9.24
C TYR A 336 -10.06 -11.87 7.93
N THR A 337 -10.84 -10.79 7.98
CA THR A 337 -11.19 -10.00 6.80
C THR A 337 -10.65 -8.58 6.90
N LEU A 338 -10.12 -8.06 5.79
CA LEU A 338 -9.67 -6.68 5.65
C LEU A 338 -10.28 -6.07 4.39
N THR A 339 -10.73 -4.82 4.45
CA THR A 339 -11.11 -4.03 3.26
C THR A 339 -10.24 -2.77 3.14
N PHE A 340 -9.96 -2.34 1.91
CA PHE A 340 -9.20 -1.13 1.65
C PHE A 340 -9.49 -0.55 0.27
N ASN A 341 -9.31 0.76 0.14
CA ASN A 341 -9.38 1.44 -1.16
C ASN A 341 -8.00 1.52 -1.82
N TYR A 342 -7.96 1.29 -3.12
CA TYR A 342 -6.75 1.23 -3.90
C TYR A 342 -6.94 1.83 -5.30
N TYR A 343 -6.16 2.84 -5.64
CA TYR A 343 -6.26 3.56 -6.93
C TYR A 343 -4.96 3.53 -7.75
N GLY A 344 -3.96 2.78 -7.31
CA GLY A 344 -2.65 2.63 -7.95
C GLY A 344 -2.59 1.59 -9.09
N PRO A 345 -1.40 1.06 -9.42
CA PRO A 345 -1.21 -0.02 -10.39
C PRO A 345 -1.95 -1.31 -10.01
N LYS A 346 -2.30 -2.18 -10.97
CA LYS A 346 -3.04 -3.44 -10.70
C LYS A 346 -2.31 -4.44 -9.77
N THR A 347 -1.08 -4.15 -9.38
CA THR A 347 -0.25 -4.92 -8.45
C THR A 347 0.08 -4.10 -7.21
N GLY A 348 0.24 -4.75 -6.07
CA GLY A 348 0.69 -4.14 -4.82
C GLY A 348 1.32 -5.18 -3.88
N TYR A 349 1.78 -4.74 -2.72
CA TYR A 349 2.48 -5.57 -1.76
C TYR A 349 1.86 -5.42 -0.38
N LEU A 350 1.64 -6.56 0.28
CA LEU A 350 1.13 -6.62 1.63
C LEU A 350 2.21 -7.19 2.56
N TYR A 351 2.51 -6.43 3.61
CA TYR A 351 3.46 -6.81 4.64
C TYR A 351 2.75 -6.99 5.98
N PHE A 352 3.16 -7.97 6.77
CA PHE A 352 2.66 -8.15 8.14
C PHE A 352 3.65 -8.95 8.99
N PRO A 353 3.76 -8.71 10.30
CA PRO A 353 4.65 -9.48 11.16
C PRO A 353 3.97 -10.82 11.48
N TYR A 354 4.76 -11.88 11.55
CA TYR A 354 4.27 -13.21 11.88
C TYR A 354 5.28 -14.03 12.68
N LYS A 355 4.75 -14.99 13.45
CA LYS A 355 5.53 -15.91 14.28
C LYS A 355 4.70 -17.11 14.74
N LEU A 356 5.32 -18.06 15.43
CA LEU A 356 4.61 -19.16 16.08
C LEU A 356 4.18 -18.82 17.51
N VAL A 357 3.09 -19.45 17.95
CA VAL A 357 2.66 -19.46 19.35
C VAL A 357 3.37 -20.58 20.12
N LYS A 358 3.54 -21.75 19.47
CA LYS A 358 4.30 -22.89 20.01
C LYS A 358 5.28 -23.46 19.00
N ALA A 359 6.40 -24.00 19.47
CA ALA A 359 7.43 -24.56 18.61
C ALA A 359 6.96 -25.83 17.86
N SER A 360 5.99 -26.56 18.42
CA SER A 360 5.40 -27.76 17.81
C SER A 360 4.38 -27.45 16.71
N ASP A 361 3.97 -26.17 16.56
CA ASP A 361 2.94 -25.79 15.61
C ASP A 361 3.43 -25.96 14.17
N VAL A 362 2.57 -26.56 13.34
CA VAL A 362 2.83 -26.66 11.90
C VAL A 362 1.93 -25.68 11.17
N VAL A 363 2.54 -24.75 10.46
CA VAL A 363 1.80 -23.62 9.90
C VAL A 363 1.23 -23.88 8.51
N GLU A 364 0.08 -23.27 8.27
CA GLU A 364 -0.49 -23.09 6.95
C GLU A 364 -1.35 -21.82 6.94
N LEU A 365 -1.24 -21.03 5.87
CA LEU A 365 -1.98 -19.79 5.72
C LEU A 365 -2.28 -19.59 4.24
N GLN A 366 -3.49 -19.13 3.94
CA GLN A 366 -3.90 -18.71 2.61
C GLN A 366 -4.61 -17.36 2.68
N TYR A 367 -4.64 -16.67 1.55
CA TYR A 367 -5.43 -15.46 1.38
C TYR A 367 -6.32 -15.57 0.15
N LYS A 368 -7.51 -14.97 0.22
CA LYS A 368 -8.40 -14.73 -0.90
C LYS A 368 -8.51 -13.23 -1.13
N LEU A 369 -8.13 -12.77 -2.32
CA LEU A 369 -8.26 -11.37 -2.74
C LEU A 369 -9.51 -11.21 -3.61
N ASN A 370 -10.45 -10.39 -3.17
CA ASN A 370 -11.75 -10.17 -3.81
C ASN A 370 -12.45 -11.52 -4.05
N ASP A 371 -12.94 -11.74 -5.27
CA ASP A 371 -13.63 -12.98 -5.64
C ASP A 371 -12.70 -14.06 -6.20
N ALA A 372 -11.39 -13.86 -6.18
CA ALA A 372 -10.42 -14.83 -6.68
C ALA A 372 -10.38 -16.12 -5.83
N ASP A 373 -9.78 -17.16 -6.39
CA ASP A 373 -9.49 -18.39 -5.65
C ASP A 373 -8.45 -18.13 -4.54
N PRO A 374 -8.55 -18.82 -3.39
CA PRO A 374 -7.55 -18.73 -2.34
C PRO A 374 -6.15 -19.10 -2.83
N LYS A 375 -5.14 -18.37 -2.36
CA LYS A 375 -3.73 -18.58 -2.65
C LYS A 375 -2.96 -18.85 -1.37
N ALA A 376 -2.13 -19.88 -1.38
CA ALA A 376 -1.25 -20.18 -0.26
C ALA A 376 -0.23 -19.07 -0.04
N ILE A 377 0.08 -18.78 1.22
CA ILE A 377 1.23 -17.97 1.64
C ILE A 377 2.32 -18.96 2.00
N GLU A 378 3.33 -19.05 1.13
CA GLU A 378 4.40 -20.03 1.29
C GLU A 378 5.45 -19.55 2.29
N PHE A 379 5.86 -20.48 3.15
CA PHE A 379 6.95 -20.32 4.10
C PHE A 379 8.04 -21.33 3.75
N LYS A 380 9.31 -20.93 3.93
CA LYS A 380 10.45 -21.81 3.82
C LYS A 380 10.25 -23.00 4.75
N LYS A 381 10.71 -24.18 4.32
CA LYS A 381 10.72 -25.37 5.18
C LYS A 381 11.81 -25.21 6.23
N SER A 382 11.51 -25.62 7.46
CA SER A 382 12.50 -25.70 8.53
C SER A 382 13.69 -26.54 8.05
N SER A 383 14.89 -25.99 8.11
CA SER A 383 16.11 -26.75 7.89
C SER A 383 16.32 -27.64 9.09
N ALA A 384 15.72 -28.83 9.08
CA ALA A 384 16.09 -29.85 10.04
C ALA A 384 17.57 -30.17 9.83
N THR A 385 18.37 -29.92 10.86
CA THR A 385 19.69 -30.52 11.06
C THR A 385 19.64 -31.96 10.59
N GLN A 386 20.61 -32.38 9.76
CA GLN A 386 20.83 -33.78 9.41
C GLN A 386 20.77 -34.63 10.69
N ALA A 387 19.66 -35.35 10.88
CA ALA A 387 19.63 -36.46 11.81
C ALA A 387 20.34 -37.65 11.13
N PRO A 388 21.12 -38.46 11.86
CA PRO A 388 21.73 -39.66 11.30
C PRO A 388 20.67 -40.61 10.78
N ALA A 389 21.01 -41.39 9.76
CA ALA A 389 20.17 -42.46 9.24
C ALA A 389 19.85 -43.50 10.33
N GLY A 390 18.59 -43.95 10.35
CA GLY A 390 18.02 -44.97 11.25
C GLY A 390 16.96 -44.34 12.16
N GLU A 391 15.71 -44.80 12.26
CA GLU A 391 15.14 -46.13 12.01
C GLU A 391 13.67 -46.00 11.58
N SER A 392 13.21 -47.09 10.97
CA SER A 392 11.88 -47.34 10.43
C SER A 392 10.75 -47.24 11.45
N GLU A 393 9.57 -46.90 10.94
CA GLU A 393 8.27 -47.09 11.59
C GLU A 393 8.12 -48.52 12.13
N THR A 394 7.58 -48.66 13.34
CA THR A 394 6.91 -49.89 13.77
C THR A 394 5.64 -49.59 14.54
N LEU A 395 4.54 -50.05 13.93
CA LEU A 395 3.24 -50.30 14.53
C LEU A 395 3.37 -51.29 15.68
N SER A 396 2.65 -51.00 16.78
CA SER A 396 2.52 -51.88 17.93
C SER A 396 1.41 -52.92 17.74
N SER A 397 1.72 -54.21 17.95
CA SER A 397 0.85 -55.22 18.57
C SER A 397 1.69 -56.43 19.02
N PRO A 398 1.34 -57.11 20.14
CA PRO A 398 2.25 -58.05 20.83
C PRO A 398 1.90 -59.52 20.55
N ASP A 399 2.91 -60.40 20.43
CA ASP A 399 3.01 -61.63 21.26
C ASP A 399 4.27 -62.50 20.97
N GLN A 400 4.76 -63.14 22.04
CA GLN A 400 5.53 -64.40 22.15
C GLN A 400 7.03 -64.55 21.77
N ARG A 401 7.83 -64.66 22.85
CA ARG A 401 8.92 -65.62 23.21
C ARG A 401 9.98 -66.06 22.17
N GLN A 402 11.23 -65.58 22.40
CA GLN A 402 12.53 -66.29 22.55
C GLN A 402 13.08 -67.24 21.42
N PRO A 403 14.41 -67.55 21.35
CA PRO A 403 15.36 -66.83 20.50
C PRO A 403 16.25 -67.74 19.58
N ALA A 404 17.12 -67.06 18.84
CA ALA A 404 18.48 -67.46 18.39
C ALA A 404 18.65 -68.20 17.04
N GLY A 405 19.53 -67.65 16.19
CA GLY A 405 20.17 -68.38 15.08
C GLY A 405 20.79 -67.54 13.96
N SER A 406 22.09 -67.23 14.11
CA SER A 406 23.16 -67.19 13.06
C SER A 406 22.99 -66.40 11.73
N THR A 407 23.82 -65.33 11.61
CA THR A 407 24.88 -65.02 10.60
C THR A 407 24.88 -65.58 9.15
N PRO A 408 25.62 -64.95 8.20
CA PRO A 408 25.05 -64.32 7.00
C PRO A 408 25.59 -64.91 5.68
N SER A 409 25.04 -64.46 4.55
CA SER A 409 25.75 -64.53 3.27
C SER A 409 25.16 -63.55 2.25
N ASN A 410 25.98 -62.56 1.89
CA ASN A 410 25.96 -61.87 0.59
C ASN A 410 26.27 -62.90 -0.52
N PRO A 411 25.91 -62.68 -1.80
CA PRO A 411 26.83 -61.90 -2.62
C PRO A 411 26.21 -60.99 -3.71
N GLU A 412 26.97 -59.93 -3.99
CA GLU A 412 27.17 -59.18 -5.24
C GLU A 412 26.68 -59.80 -6.55
N ARG A 413 26.11 -58.96 -7.45
CA ARG A 413 26.76 -58.55 -8.72
C ARG A 413 25.97 -57.53 -9.56
N ARG A 414 26.72 -56.54 -10.07
CA ARG A 414 26.69 -55.87 -11.40
C ARG A 414 25.33 -55.61 -12.08
N ALA A 415 24.89 -54.37 -12.30
CA ALA A 415 25.40 -53.31 -13.19
C ALA A 415 25.04 -53.45 -14.69
N ALA A 416 24.53 -52.34 -15.23
CA ALA A 416 24.33 -51.94 -16.64
C ALA A 416 23.14 -52.57 -17.38
N GLU A 417 22.39 -51.93 -18.29
CA GLU A 417 22.16 -50.54 -18.73
C GLU A 417 21.06 -50.65 -19.83
N SER A 418 20.38 -49.54 -20.13
CA SER A 418 19.77 -49.20 -21.43
C SER A 418 18.45 -49.86 -21.91
N SER A 419 17.37 -49.08 -21.75
CA SER A 419 16.44 -48.48 -22.76
C SER A 419 15.95 -49.19 -24.05
N THR A 420 14.71 -48.80 -24.39
CA THR A 420 13.91 -48.85 -25.66
C THR A 420 13.17 -50.16 -25.97
N ASP A 421 11.95 -50.22 -26.51
CA ASP A 421 10.83 -49.28 -26.82
C ASP A 421 9.70 -50.17 -27.40
N SER A 422 8.42 -49.94 -27.03
CA SER A 422 7.24 -50.23 -27.90
C SER A 422 5.92 -49.91 -27.18
N ASN A 423 5.28 -48.83 -27.64
CA ASN A 423 3.92 -48.31 -27.39
C ASN A 423 2.80 -49.24 -27.97
N PRO A 424 1.47 -48.91 -28.00
CA PRO A 424 0.59 -48.06 -27.16
C PRO A 424 -0.79 -48.71 -26.79
N ARG A 425 -1.49 -48.21 -25.75
CA ARG A 425 -2.92 -47.77 -25.83
C ARG A 425 -3.50 -47.24 -24.49
N ASN A 426 -4.00 -45.99 -24.59
CA ASN A 426 -5.16 -45.37 -23.91
C ASN A 426 -5.13 -45.15 -22.36
N GLN A 427 -4.89 -43.92 -21.92
CA GLN A 427 -5.94 -42.93 -21.56
C GLN A 427 -5.36 -41.60 -21.05
N GLU A 428 -6.07 -40.53 -21.39
CA GLU A 428 -5.79 -39.08 -21.32
C GLU A 428 -5.55 -38.56 -19.88
N ASN A 429 -4.44 -37.87 -19.61
CA ASN A 429 -4.21 -36.42 -19.73
C ASN A 429 -4.54 -35.62 -18.45
N SER A 430 -3.50 -35.27 -17.69
CA SER A 430 -3.39 -34.03 -16.90
C SER A 430 -1.92 -33.84 -16.49
N GLN A 431 -1.15 -33.22 -17.38
CA GLN A 431 0.18 -32.67 -17.08
C GLN A 431 0.10 -31.15 -17.16
N SER A 432 0.39 -30.48 -16.05
CA SER A 432 1.23 -29.28 -16.06
C SER A 432 2.09 -29.27 -14.81
N ASN A 433 3.27 -29.88 -14.93
CA ASN A 433 4.43 -29.61 -14.09
C ASN A 433 4.72 -28.11 -14.19
N GLN A 434 4.29 -27.36 -13.19
CA GLN A 434 4.76 -26.01 -12.98
C GLN A 434 6.13 -26.12 -12.31
N SER A 435 7.17 -25.72 -13.03
CA SER A 435 8.53 -25.63 -12.53
C SER A 435 8.55 -24.92 -11.17
N ALA A 436 9.21 -25.53 -10.20
CA ALA A 436 9.35 -25.00 -8.85
C ALA A 436 9.85 -23.54 -8.91
N PRO A 437 9.19 -22.60 -8.22
CA PRO A 437 9.73 -21.26 -8.08
C PRO A 437 11.05 -21.37 -7.31
N GLU A 438 12.06 -20.62 -7.77
CA GLU A 438 13.33 -20.49 -7.08
C GLU A 438 13.09 -20.15 -5.60
N THR A 439 13.85 -20.78 -4.71
CA THR A 439 13.76 -20.68 -3.24
C THR A 439 13.92 -19.26 -2.66
N SER A 440 14.07 -18.23 -3.49
CA SER A 440 14.20 -16.82 -3.14
C SER A 440 12.86 -16.08 -2.93
N ALA A 441 11.72 -16.65 -3.31
CA ALA A 441 10.40 -15.98 -3.24
C ALA A 441 9.55 -16.31 -1.98
N MET A 442 9.96 -17.27 -1.13
CA MET A 442 9.20 -17.71 0.04
C MET A 442 9.49 -16.88 1.30
N ASN A 443 8.49 -16.74 2.17
CA ASN A 443 8.66 -16.11 3.49
C ASN A 443 9.53 -17.00 4.40
N GLU A 444 10.25 -16.43 5.37
CA GLU A 444 11.02 -17.23 6.34
C GLU A 444 10.17 -18.25 7.10
N THR A 445 10.78 -19.34 7.57
CA THR A 445 10.07 -20.28 8.45
C THR A 445 9.69 -19.55 9.74
N PRO A 446 8.42 -19.54 10.16
CA PRO A 446 8.04 -18.93 11.43
C PRO A 446 8.67 -19.69 12.59
N THR A 447 9.14 -18.96 13.60
CA THR A 447 9.67 -19.51 14.85
C THR A 447 8.93 -18.91 16.03
N VAL A 448 9.13 -19.48 17.22
CA VAL A 448 8.64 -18.87 18.47
C VAL A 448 9.57 -17.74 18.93
N SER A 449 10.88 -17.85 18.68
CA SER A 449 11.88 -16.91 19.18
C SER A 449 11.94 -15.58 18.44
N ASP A 450 11.38 -15.50 17.23
CA ASP A 450 11.57 -14.39 16.31
C ASP A 450 10.24 -13.87 15.77
N ILE A 451 10.25 -12.60 15.34
CA ILE A 451 9.19 -11.97 14.56
C ILE A 451 9.76 -11.80 13.16
N ASN A 452 9.20 -12.54 12.22
CA ASN A 452 9.48 -12.35 10.80
C ASN A 452 8.46 -11.37 10.20
N VAL A 453 8.79 -10.77 9.06
CA VAL A 453 7.85 -9.92 8.31
C VAL A 453 7.53 -10.58 6.97
N ALA A 454 6.28 -10.92 6.76
CA ALA A 454 5.83 -11.53 5.52
C ALA A 454 5.76 -10.47 4.43
N LYS A 455 5.92 -10.89 3.18
CA LYS A 455 5.68 -10.08 2.00
C LYS A 455 4.85 -10.89 1.01
N VAL A 456 3.67 -10.39 0.68
CA VAL A 456 2.75 -11.02 -0.27
C VAL A 456 2.55 -10.10 -1.47
N ASN A 457 2.80 -10.62 -2.66
CA ASN A 457 2.49 -9.91 -3.90
C ASN A 457 1.00 -10.05 -4.22
N LEU A 458 0.30 -8.93 -4.30
CA LEU A 458 -1.10 -8.83 -4.68
C LEU A 458 -1.18 -8.45 -6.16
N ALA A 459 -1.96 -9.20 -6.93
CA ALA A 459 -2.22 -8.93 -8.34
C ALA A 459 -3.71 -8.88 -8.60
N ASN A 460 -4.10 -8.18 -9.67
CA ASN A 460 -5.50 -7.95 -10.05
C ASN A 460 -6.28 -7.17 -8.98
N LEU A 461 -5.66 -6.15 -8.40
CA LEU A 461 -6.34 -5.21 -7.52
C LEU A 461 -7.43 -4.46 -8.31
N ASN A 462 -8.62 -4.37 -7.71
CA ASN A 462 -9.73 -3.57 -8.21
C ASN A 462 -9.40 -2.08 -8.04
N PHE A 463 -9.90 -1.25 -8.96
CA PHE A 463 -9.89 0.20 -8.79
C PHE A 463 -10.98 0.59 -7.79
N GLY A 464 -10.60 1.14 -6.63
CA GLY A 464 -11.50 1.39 -5.51
C GLY A 464 -11.40 0.31 -4.44
N GLU A 465 -12.53 -0.16 -3.93
CA GLU A 465 -12.57 -1.10 -2.80
C GLU A 465 -12.05 -2.48 -3.18
N ASN A 466 -11.23 -3.04 -2.29
CA ASN A 466 -10.71 -4.39 -2.33
C ASN A 466 -10.94 -5.06 -0.98
N LYS A 467 -11.04 -6.39 -1.00
CA LYS A 467 -11.22 -7.22 0.20
C LYS A 467 -10.19 -8.35 0.21
N ILE A 468 -9.55 -8.58 1.35
CA ILE A 468 -8.66 -9.74 1.58
C ILE A 468 -9.21 -10.56 2.74
N GLU A 469 -9.31 -11.87 2.54
CA GLU A 469 -9.65 -12.83 3.59
C GLU A 469 -8.48 -13.76 3.86
N PHE A 470 -8.01 -13.82 5.10
CA PHE A 470 -7.00 -14.77 5.58
C PHE A 470 -7.66 -15.96 6.25
N SER A 471 -7.21 -17.17 5.93
CA SER A 471 -7.74 -18.41 6.52
C SER A 471 -6.70 -19.53 6.46
N ILE A 472 -7.02 -20.65 7.09
CA ILE A 472 -6.35 -21.93 6.87
C ILE A 472 -7.15 -22.68 5.78
N PRO A 473 -6.52 -23.43 4.86
CA PRO A 473 -7.24 -24.26 3.88
C PRO A 473 -8.26 -25.19 4.53
N THR A 474 -9.36 -25.48 3.82
CA THR A 474 -10.36 -26.42 4.31
C THR A 474 -9.86 -27.86 4.18
N GLY A 475 -10.20 -28.73 5.14
CA GLY A 475 -9.84 -30.15 5.09
C GLY A 475 -8.42 -30.49 5.56
N VAL A 476 -7.62 -29.51 5.99
CA VAL A 476 -6.34 -29.78 6.66
C VAL A 476 -6.56 -29.94 8.17
N SER A 477 -6.09 -31.07 8.71
CA SER A 477 -6.05 -31.32 10.15
C SER A 477 -4.65 -31.06 10.71
N ASN A 478 -4.54 -30.63 11.96
CA ASN A 478 -3.27 -30.42 12.68
C ASN A 478 -2.38 -29.30 12.11
N LYS A 479 -2.95 -28.36 11.37
CA LYS A 479 -2.30 -27.12 10.92
C LYS A 479 -2.90 -25.92 11.63
N VAL A 480 -2.09 -24.90 11.84
CA VAL A 480 -2.52 -23.64 12.45
C VAL A 480 -2.08 -22.45 11.59
N ALA A 481 -2.81 -21.35 11.65
CA ALA A 481 -2.31 -20.09 11.14
C ALA A 481 -1.16 -19.64 12.06
N PRO A 482 -0.08 -19.05 11.52
CA PRO A 482 0.86 -18.33 12.37
C PRO A 482 0.14 -17.19 13.09
N MET A 483 0.74 -16.73 14.17
CA MET A 483 0.34 -15.49 14.81
C MET A 483 0.60 -14.33 13.84
N ILE A 484 -0.38 -13.46 13.60
CA ILE A 484 -0.32 -12.39 12.59
C ILE A 484 -0.61 -11.04 13.25
N GLY A 485 0.21 -10.02 12.98
CA GLY A 485 0.00 -8.66 13.48
C GLY A 485 -0.60 -7.71 12.45
N ASN A 486 -0.41 -6.41 12.69
CA ASN A 486 -0.88 -5.32 11.83
C ASN A 486 -0.35 -5.45 10.39
N MET A 487 -1.17 -5.04 9.43
CA MET A 487 -0.88 -5.23 8.01
C MET A 487 -0.55 -3.90 7.33
N TYR A 488 0.30 -3.92 6.33
CA TYR A 488 0.87 -2.75 5.68
C TYR A 488 0.78 -2.92 4.16
N LEU A 489 0.00 -2.06 3.51
CA LEU A 489 -0.20 -2.10 2.06
C LEU A 489 0.64 -1.02 1.38
N THR A 490 1.37 -1.37 0.33
CA THR A 490 2.13 -0.43 -0.51
C THR A 490 1.99 -0.83 -1.98
N SER A 491 2.12 0.11 -2.91
CA SER A 491 2.17 -0.19 -4.35
C SER A 491 3.61 -0.32 -4.87
N SER A 492 4.61 -0.10 -4.00
CA SER A 492 6.03 -0.02 -4.36
C SER A 492 6.87 -0.96 -3.50
N ASP A 493 7.74 -1.74 -4.16
CA ASP A 493 8.63 -2.72 -3.55
C ASP A 493 10.05 -2.19 -3.33
N THR A 494 10.18 -0.88 -3.13
CA THR A 494 11.48 -0.27 -2.91
C THR A 494 11.99 -0.55 -1.49
N GLU A 495 13.31 -0.61 -1.33
CA GLU A 495 13.93 -0.71 0.00
C GLU A 495 13.47 0.42 0.92
N ALA A 496 13.30 1.63 0.39
CA ALA A 496 12.84 2.78 1.17
C ALA A 496 11.45 2.56 1.80
N ASN A 497 10.50 1.97 1.07
CA ASN A 497 9.18 1.67 1.63
C ASN A 497 9.23 0.50 2.60
N ARG A 498 10.02 -0.54 2.29
CA ARG A 498 10.25 -1.66 3.21
C ARG A 498 10.82 -1.16 4.54
N ASP A 499 11.81 -0.27 4.50
CA ASP A 499 12.44 0.28 5.69
C ASP A 499 11.46 1.15 6.49
N LYS A 500 10.60 1.95 5.83
CA LYS A 500 9.51 2.68 6.50
C LYS A 500 8.50 1.74 7.18
N ILE A 501 8.16 0.62 6.54
CA ILE A 501 7.26 -0.40 7.11
C ILE A 501 7.91 -1.05 8.33
N TYR A 502 9.19 -1.43 8.25
CA TYR A 502 9.94 -1.98 9.38
C TYR A 502 10.07 -0.95 10.51
N ASP A 503 10.25 0.32 10.17
CA ASP A 503 10.31 1.39 11.14
C ASP A 503 8.99 1.51 11.92
N ASP A 504 7.84 1.54 11.26
CA ASP A 504 6.55 1.58 11.96
C ASP A 504 6.27 0.29 12.74
N LEU A 505 6.53 -0.89 12.15
CA LEU A 505 6.34 -2.19 12.80
C LEU A 505 7.07 -2.28 14.14
N PHE A 506 8.35 -1.91 14.14
CA PHE A 506 9.21 -2.09 15.30
C PHE A 506 9.37 -0.79 16.10
N GLY A 507 8.56 0.23 15.81
CA GLY A 507 8.57 1.51 16.52
C GLY A 507 9.90 2.26 16.39
N ASN A 508 10.61 2.06 15.29
CA ASN A 508 11.88 2.72 15.04
C ASN A 508 11.65 4.12 14.45
N THR A 509 12.54 5.05 14.76
CA THR A 509 12.64 6.34 14.10
C THR A 509 14.10 6.60 13.79
N SER A 510 14.43 6.64 12.51
CA SER A 510 15.80 6.81 12.04
C SER A 510 16.11 8.30 11.75
N VAL A 511 17.33 8.70 12.06
CA VAL A 511 17.91 10.01 11.72
C VAL A 511 19.18 9.75 10.92
N GLN A 512 19.26 10.32 9.71
CA GLN A 512 20.45 10.32 8.87
C GLN A 512 20.75 11.74 8.42
N GLN A 513 21.82 12.32 8.96
CA GLN A 513 22.37 13.63 8.62
C GLN A 513 23.88 13.48 8.41
N GLU A 514 24.55 14.47 7.80
CA GLU A 514 25.98 14.37 7.43
C GLU A 514 26.89 13.86 8.56
N ASN A 515 26.59 14.18 9.82
CA ASN A 515 27.39 13.79 10.99
C ASN A 515 26.63 12.95 12.04
N GLN A 516 25.42 12.46 11.72
CA GLN A 516 24.61 11.71 12.67
C GLN A 516 23.82 10.61 11.96
N THR A 517 24.07 9.35 12.34
CA THR A 517 23.22 8.21 11.98
C THR A 517 22.74 7.57 13.27
N ALA A 518 21.43 7.60 13.53
CA ALA A 518 20.87 7.01 14.74
C ALA A 518 19.48 6.41 14.50
N VAL A 519 19.09 5.45 15.33
CA VAL A 519 17.77 4.84 15.35
C VAL A 519 17.26 4.85 16.78
N THR A 520 16.08 5.41 17.01
CA THR A 520 15.39 5.30 18.31
C THR A 520 14.28 4.29 18.23
N VAL A 521 14.24 3.34 19.17
CA VAL A 521 13.18 2.34 19.31
C VAL A 521 12.21 2.78 20.40
N ASP A 522 10.95 2.99 20.01
CA ASP A 522 9.81 3.21 20.89
C ASP A 522 9.31 1.85 21.44
N LEU A 523 9.65 1.58 22.70
CA LEU A 523 9.33 0.30 23.35
C LEU A 523 7.82 0.12 23.59
N LEU A 524 7.04 1.21 23.57
CA LEU A 524 5.59 1.19 23.72
C LEU A 524 4.88 0.90 22.40
N LYS A 525 5.42 1.36 21.27
CA LYS A 525 4.75 1.28 19.96
C LYS A 525 5.27 0.16 19.06
N GLY A 526 6.51 -0.29 19.23
CA GLY A 526 7.09 -1.35 18.39
C GLY A 526 6.67 -2.76 18.79
N TYR A 527 6.49 -3.66 17.82
CA TYR A 527 6.39 -5.09 18.07
C TYR A 527 7.65 -5.61 18.79
N SER A 528 7.46 -6.37 19.87
CA SER A 528 8.54 -6.88 20.71
C SER A 528 8.11 -8.20 21.36
N LEU A 529 9.08 -8.95 21.89
CA LEU A 529 8.83 -10.22 22.56
C LEU A 529 9.30 -10.18 24.02
N ALA A 530 8.43 -10.61 24.92
CA ALA A 530 8.78 -10.92 26.30
C ALA A 530 9.03 -12.43 26.45
N THR A 531 9.59 -12.85 27.57
CA THR A 531 9.70 -14.27 27.94
C THR A 531 8.81 -14.62 29.12
N SER A 532 8.30 -13.62 29.83
CA SER A 532 7.52 -13.79 31.04
C SER A 532 6.28 -12.89 31.06
N PHE A 533 5.14 -13.42 31.51
CA PHE A 533 3.91 -12.65 31.75
C PHE A 533 4.11 -11.54 32.80
N ARG A 534 5.17 -11.66 33.61
CA ARG A 534 5.55 -10.68 34.64
C ARG A 534 6.10 -9.39 34.04
N GLU A 535 6.77 -9.48 32.90
CA GLU A 535 7.30 -8.31 32.19
C GLU A 535 6.15 -7.40 31.77
N TYR A 536 6.34 -6.10 31.96
CA TYR A 536 5.26 -5.15 31.69
C TYR A 536 5.74 -3.74 31.40
N ILE A 537 4.93 -3.03 30.64
CA ILE A 537 5.10 -1.60 30.38
C ILE A 537 4.30 -0.83 31.43
N ARG A 538 5.00 0.00 32.20
CA ARG A 538 4.40 0.83 33.24
C ARG A 538 4.52 2.31 32.90
N GLN A 539 3.42 3.04 33.08
CA GLN A 539 3.39 4.49 33.07
C GLN A 539 3.97 5.06 34.36
N PHE A 540 4.82 6.07 34.21
CA PHE A 540 5.32 6.91 35.30
C PHE A 540 5.08 8.37 34.94
N THR A 541 4.70 9.16 35.95
CA THR A 541 4.39 10.59 35.80
C THR A 541 5.14 11.38 36.86
N ASN A 542 5.58 12.59 36.53
CA ASN A 542 6.21 13.52 37.47
C ASN A 542 7.47 12.95 38.17
N LEU A 543 8.28 12.16 37.47
CA LEU A 543 9.58 11.73 38.00
C LEU A 543 10.52 12.93 38.04
N LYS A 544 11.40 13.03 39.04
CA LYS A 544 12.50 14.00 39.04
C LYS A 544 13.48 13.65 37.93
N THR A 545 14.11 14.65 37.32
CA THR A 545 15.16 14.39 36.33
C THR A 545 16.52 14.30 37.02
N SER A 546 17.29 13.25 36.73
CA SER A 546 18.64 13.12 37.31
C SER A 546 19.50 14.34 36.96
N GLY A 547 20.08 14.98 37.98
CA GLY A 547 20.88 16.21 37.84
C GLY A 547 20.07 17.53 37.82
N ASP A 548 18.74 17.47 37.77
CA ASP A 548 17.86 18.64 37.88
C ASP A 548 16.80 18.39 38.96
N MET A 549 17.08 18.88 40.18
CA MET A 549 16.24 18.63 41.35
C MET A 549 14.91 19.39 41.35
N MET A 550 14.72 20.37 40.45
CA MET A 550 13.46 21.10 40.30
C MET A 550 12.68 20.70 39.05
N GLY A 551 13.33 20.09 38.07
CA GLY A 551 12.71 19.60 36.84
C GLY A 551 12.00 18.25 37.01
N THR A 552 10.76 18.18 36.56
CA THR A 552 10.01 16.92 36.43
C THR A 552 10.01 16.42 34.99
N SER A 553 10.08 15.10 34.80
CA SER A 553 9.98 14.47 33.51
C SER A 553 8.56 14.58 32.95
N PRO A 554 8.39 14.57 31.61
CA PRO A 554 7.10 14.23 31.03
C PRO A 554 6.69 12.81 31.46
N THR A 555 5.44 12.44 31.17
CA THR A 555 4.99 11.05 31.30
C THR A 555 5.91 10.14 30.48
N VAL A 556 6.45 9.10 31.13
CA VAL A 556 7.29 8.09 30.49
C VAL A 556 6.70 6.70 30.66
N TYR A 557 7.01 5.83 29.71
CA TYR A 557 6.60 4.43 29.72
C TYR A 557 7.85 3.58 29.77
N LEU A 558 7.99 2.79 30.84
CA LEU A 558 9.19 1.98 31.06
C LEU A 558 8.81 0.51 31.09
N VAL A 559 9.63 -0.31 30.43
CA VAL A 559 9.57 -1.77 30.53
C VAL A 559 10.27 -2.20 31.81
N GLY A 560 9.56 -2.94 32.65
CA GLY A 560 10.08 -3.44 33.92
C GLY A 560 10.13 -4.96 33.99
N LEU A 561 10.87 -5.44 34.99
CA LEU A 561 11.06 -6.86 35.28
C LEU A 561 11.72 -7.63 34.14
N ILE A 562 12.57 -6.98 33.35
CA ILE A 562 13.55 -7.68 32.50
C ILE A 562 14.58 -8.31 33.46
N GLY A 563 15.01 -9.55 33.26
CA GLY A 563 15.97 -10.24 34.11
C GLY A 563 15.54 -10.42 35.58
N GLY A 564 16.26 -11.22 36.36
CA GLY A 564 16.00 -11.41 37.80
C GLY A 564 14.76 -12.22 38.17
N SER A 565 14.49 -12.37 39.46
CA SER A 565 13.43 -13.26 40.01
C SER A 565 12.26 -12.51 40.64
N GLN A 566 12.29 -11.17 40.63
CA GLN A 566 11.22 -10.35 41.19
C GLN A 566 9.84 -10.69 40.59
N ARG A 567 8.81 -10.58 41.43
CA ARG A 567 7.42 -10.80 41.07
C ARG A 567 6.70 -9.47 40.88
N ARG A 568 5.72 -9.45 39.99
CA ARG A 568 4.77 -8.34 39.87
C ARG A 568 3.64 -8.53 40.89
N THR A 569 3.37 -7.49 41.68
CA THR A 569 2.24 -7.49 42.62
C THR A 569 1.04 -6.83 41.96
N ASP A 570 0.10 -7.66 41.53
CA ASP A 570 -1.12 -7.24 40.82
C ASP A 570 -2.23 -6.88 41.80
N ASP A 571 -3.11 -5.96 41.38
CA ASP A 571 -4.35 -5.64 42.07
C ASP A 571 -5.32 -6.83 42.04
N SER A 572 -6.06 -7.05 43.14
CA SER A 572 -6.99 -8.18 43.27
C SER A 572 -8.18 -8.11 42.30
N GLY A 573 -8.45 -6.96 41.70
CA GLY A 573 -9.51 -6.78 40.70
C GLY A 573 -9.18 -7.33 39.30
N ILE A 574 -7.94 -7.78 39.05
CA ILE A 574 -7.56 -8.33 37.75
C ILE A 574 -8.14 -9.74 37.57
N THR A 575 -8.94 -9.92 36.53
CA THR A 575 -9.57 -11.19 36.18
C THR A 575 -8.79 -11.92 35.08
N ASN A 576 -9.11 -13.21 34.86
CA ASN A 576 -8.48 -14.05 33.82
C ASN A 576 -6.93 -14.09 33.91
N ILE A 577 -6.41 -14.34 35.11
CA ILE A 577 -4.96 -14.36 35.37
C ILE A 577 -4.33 -15.62 34.77
N GLN A 578 -3.27 -15.46 33.97
CA GLN A 578 -2.44 -16.54 33.46
C GLN A 578 -0.99 -16.40 33.96
N ASN A 579 -0.45 -17.47 34.56
CA ASN A 579 0.89 -17.46 35.15
C ASN A 579 1.96 -18.08 34.24
N SER A 580 1.74 -18.05 32.93
CA SER A 580 2.65 -18.56 31.91
C SER A 580 2.55 -17.69 30.66
N PRO A 581 3.59 -17.55 29.81
CA PRO A 581 4.95 -18.07 30.03
C PRO A 581 5.61 -17.40 31.22
N ASN A 582 6.40 -18.15 31.99
CA ASN A 582 7.02 -17.68 33.23
C ASN A 582 8.50 -18.06 33.28
N VAL A 583 9.30 -17.29 32.56
CA VAL A 583 10.76 -17.36 32.66
C VAL A 583 11.24 -16.37 33.73
N ASP A 584 12.31 -16.72 34.44
CA ASP A 584 12.93 -15.93 35.51
C ASP A 584 14.46 -15.84 35.29
N ASN A 585 15.11 -14.97 36.07
CA ASN A 585 16.56 -14.74 36.09
C ASN A 585 17.11 -14.22 34.74
N ASP A 586 18.37 -14.50 34.38
CA ASP A 586 18.98 -13.97 33.15
C ASP A 586 18.27 -14.44 31.87
N ALA A 587 17.52 -15.54 31.94
CA ALA A 587 16.69 -16.03 30.85
C ALA A 587 15.40 -15.21 30.67
N ARG A 588 15.01 -14.37 31.65
CA ARG A 588 13.88 -13.45 31.51
C ARG A 588 14.31 -12.26 30.64
N THR A 589 14.18 -12.42 29.32
CA THR A 589 14.65 -11.45 28.34
C THR A 589 13.53 -10.69 27.66
N PHE A 590 13.85 -9.47 27.22
CA PHE A 590 13.01 -8.65 26.36
C PHE A 590 13.69 -8.46 25.00
N THR A 591 13.02 -8.84 23.92
CA THR A 591 13.55 -8.75 22.54
C THR A 591 12.91 -7.60 21.79
N ILE A 592 13.74 -6.76 21.17
CA ILE A 592 13.33 -5.68 20.26
C ILE A 592 13.99 -5.88 18.89
N TYR A 593 13.56 -5.09 17.91
CA TYR A 593 14.15 -5.08 16.58
C TYR A 593 14.58 -3.67 16.19
N VAL A 594 15.79 -3.56 15.63
CA VAL A 594 16.43 -2.30 15.25
C VAL A 594 16.72 -2.32 13.75
N ASN A 595 16.03 -1.49 12.99
CA ASN A 595 16.25 -1.28 11.57
C ASN A 595 17.38 -0.27 11.37
N ALA A 596 18.63 -0.75 11.35
CA ALA A 596 19.81 0.08 11.25
C ALA A 596 20.03 0.58 9.80
N PRO A 597 20.13 1.90 9.56
CA PRO A 597 20.33 2.44 8.21
C PRO A 597 21.63 2.03 7.55
N ARG A 598 22.64 1.70 8.36
CA ARG A 598 24.00 1.34 7.95
C ARG A 598 24.49 0.22 8.85
N GLU A 599 25.38 -0.59 8.31
CA GLU A 599 26.14 -1.53 9.12
C GLU A 599 27.20 -0.77 9.95
N GLY A 600 27.44 -1.23 11.17
CA GLY A 600 28.53 -0.73 12.00
C GLY A 600 28.27 -0.85 13.50
N ASP A 601 29.11 -0.19 14.28
CA ASP A 601 29.10 -0.25 15.75
C ASP A 601 28.27 0.90 16.32
N TYR A 602 27.22 0.58 17.07
CA TYR A 602 26.28 1.55 17.62
C TYR A 602 26.45 1.70 19.13
N SER A 603 26.65 2.93 19.58
CA SER A 603 26.47 3.30 21.00
C SER A 603 24.99 3.29 21.38
N ILE A 604 24.67 3.02 22.64
CA ILE A 604 23.30 2.93 23.14
C ILE A 604 23.07 3.97 24.23
N ARG A 605 21.96 4.68 24.14
CA ARG A 605 21.44 5.58 25.17
C ARG A 605 20.00 5.26 25.48
N GLY A 606 19.60 5.42 26.75
CA GLY A 606 18.23 5.21 27.18
C GLY A 606 17.93 5.87 28.51
N SER A 607 16.64 6.03 28.82
CA SER A 607 16.19 6.36 30.17
C SER A 607 16.02 5.11 31.01
N TYR A 608 16.24 5.24 32.32
CA TYR A 608 16.09 4.12 33.23
C TYR A 608 15.66 4.54 34.63
N LEU A 609 15.08 3.61 35.39
CA LEU A 609 14.66 3.82 36.77
C LEU A 609 15.10 2.64 37.66
N THR A 610 15.93 2.94 38.66
CA THR A 610 16.40 2.03 39.71
C THR A 610 17.03 2.82 40.86
N ASN A 611 16.90 2.34 42.10
CA ASN A 611 17.60 2.87 43.28
C ASN A 611 18.80 2.01 43.72
N ALA A 612 19.19 1.04 42.90
CA ALA A 612 20.36 0.19 43.11
C ALA A 612 21.18 0.09 41.81
N GLN A 613 22.46 -0.25 41.92
CA GLN A 613 23.24 -0.59 40.74
C GLN A 613 22.67 -1.86 40.10
N ARG A 614 22.41 -1.81 38.79
CA ARG A 614 21.77 -2.89 38.06
C ARG A 614 22.45 -3.08 36.71
N ASN A 615 22.50 -4.33 36.25
CA ASN A 615 23.14 -4.66 34.99
C ASN A 615 22.12 -4.72 33.86
N LEU A 616 22.55 -4.32 32.66
CA LEU A 616 21.84 -4.53 31.41
C LEU A 616 22.81 -5.18 30.42
N LYS A 617 22.36 -6.25 29.78
CA LYS A 617 23.06 -6.89 28.68
C LYS A 617 22.23 -6.74 27.40
N PHE A 618 22.87 -6.28 26.34
CA PHE A 618 22.33 -6.22 24.98
C PHE A 618 23.11 -7.20 24.11
N SER A 619 22.40 -8.00 23.32
CA SER A 619 22.99 -9.00 22.44
C SER A 619 22.22 -9.09 21.12
N THR A 620 22.93 -9.29 20.02
CA THR A 620 22.33 -9.55 18.70
C THR A 620 22.31 -11.04 18.34
N ASN A 621 22.95 -11.88 19.15
CA ASN A 621 23.07 -13.31 18.95
C ASN A 621 22.33 -14.10 20.04
N SER A 622 21.52 -15.10 19.67
CA SER A 622 20.83 -15.98 20.62
C SER A 622 21.52 -17.35 20.80
N GLY A 623 22.84 -17.44 20.67
CA GLY A 623 23.60 -18.70 20.72
C GLY A 623 24.85 -18.63 21.61
N ALA A 624 25.11 -19.70 22.35
CA ALA A 624 26.06 -19.78 23.47
C ALA A 624 27.56 -19.57 23.14
N ASN A 625 27.98 -19.42 21.87
CA ASN A 625 29.38 -19.60 21.48
C ASN A 625 30.06 -18.44 20.71
N ASN A 626 29.55 -17.21 20.76
CA ASN A 626 30.29 -16.06 20.21
C ASN A 626 30.10 -14.79 21.06
N MET A 627 30.95 -14.63 22.08
CA MET A 627 30.95 -13.49 23.03
C MET A 627 31.34 -12.13 22.39
N MET A 628 31.51 -12.05 21.07
CA MET A 628 32.10 -10.88 20.41
C MET A 628 31.12 -9.75 20.06
N ASN A 629 29.79 -9.92 20.23
CA ASN A 629 28.81 -8.86 19.97
C ASN A 629 27.79 -8.66 21.12
N ASP A 630 28.26 -8.81 22.35
CA ASP A 630 27.49 -8.53 23.57
C ASP A 630 27.97 -7.24 24.24
N LEU A 631 27.04 -6.35 24.60
CA LEU A 631 27.30 -5.14 25.36
C LEU A 631 26.70 -5.27 26.75
N THR A 632 27.53 -5.25 27.79
CA THR A 632 27.07 -5.30 29.19
C THR A 632 27.46 -4.01 29.91
N ILE A 633 26.47 -3.35 30.50
CA ILE A 633 26.65 -2.13 31.29
C ILE A 633 26.08 -2.31 32.69
N THR A 634 26.68 -1.63 33.66
CA THR A 634 26.11 -1.47 35.00
C THR A 634 25.64 -0.02 35.11
N VAL A 635 24.32 0.19 35.20
CA VAL A 635 23.76 1.52 35.43
C VAL A 635 23.91 1.90 36.90
N ASN A 636 24.21 3.18 37.15
CA ASN A 636 24.34 3.70 38.51
C ASN A 636 23.00 3.75 39.23
N ALA A 637 23.01 3.58 40.56
CA ALA A 637 21.82 3.78 41.37
C ALA A 637 21.38 5.25 41.31
N GLN A 638 20.07 5.50 41.15
CA GLN A 638 19.50 6.82 41.40
C GLN A 638 19.21 7.00 42.89
N THR A 639 19.07 8.25 43.32
CA THR A 639 18.85 8.61 44.74
C THR A 639 17.58 7.98 45.32
N ASP A 640 16.53 7.85 44.52
CA ASP A 640 15.25 7.27 44.91
C ASP A 640 14.51 6.66 43.69
N TRP A 641 13.40 5.95 43.95
CA TRP A 641 12.52 5.37 42.91
C TRP A 641 11.67 6.40 42.15
N ASN A 642 11.85 7.69 42.43
CA ASN A 642 11.15 8.80 41.78
C ASN A 642 12.08 9.63 40.89
N THR A 643 13.37 9.28 40.76
CA THR A 643 14.34 9.97 39.89
C THR A 643 14.60 9.18 38.62
N LEU A 644 14.24 9.74 37.47
CA LEU A 644 14.52 9.18 36.15
C LEU A 644 15.98 9.44 35.77
N GLY A 645 16.75 8.37 35.60
CA GLY A 645 18.11 8.40 35.10
C GLY A 645 18.18 8.31 33.57
N THR A 646 19.32 8.68 33.01
CA THR A 646 19.68 8.36 31.62
C THR A 646 21.08 7.75 31.58
N PHE A 647 21.29 6.75 30.73
CA PHE A 647 22.60 6.15 30.49
C PHE A 647 23.04 6.43 29.05
N ASP A 648 24.35 6.51 28.81
CA ASP A 648 24.93 6.71 27.49
C ASP A 648 26.28 5.99 27.38
N THR A 649 26.37 4.98 26.51
CA THR A 649 27.60 4.19 26.35
C THR A 649 28.71 4.90 25.57
N ALA A 650 28.39 5.92 24.76
CA ALA A 650 29.41 6.71 24.07
C ALA A 650 30.22 7.55 25.07
N ASN A 651 29.51 8.15 26.05
CA ASN A 651 30.07 9.13 26.98
C ASN A 651 30.34 8.56 28.39
N ASN A 652 29.98 7.31 28.67
CA ASN A 652 29.97 6.70 30.01
C ASN A 652 29.09 7.45 31.02
N THR A 653 28.01 8.05 30.54
CA THR A 653 27.09 8.77 31.40
C THR A 653 26.31 7.78 32.26
N ASN A 654 26.42 7.91 33.59
CA ASN A 654 25.72 7.11 34.59
C ASN A 654 25.88 5.58 34.45
N ILE A 655 27.02 5.14 33.92
CA ILE A 655 27.35 3.73 33.78
C ILE A 655 28.77 3.43 34.24
N THR A 656 28.98 2.18 34.58
CA THR A 656 30.30 1.55 34.62
C THR A 656 30.30 0.34 33.69
N ASN A 657 31.46 -0.04 33.17
CA ASN A 657 31.59 -1.24 32.35
C ASN A 657 31.20 -2.46 33.19
N GLY A 658 30.28 -3.28 32.68
CA GLY A 658 29.87 -4.50 33.36
C GLY A 658 31.00 -5.52 33.43
N THR A 659 31.00 -6.37 34.47
CA THR A 659 31.86 -7.54 34.53
C THR A 659 31.12 -8.75 33.96
N THR A 660 31.74 -9.46 33.03
CA THR A 660 31.27 -10.75 32.51
C THR A 660 32.20 -11.84 33.04
N ALA A 661 31.65 -12.90 33.61
CA ALA A 661 32.43 -14.10 33.93
C ALA A 661 32.72 -14.88 32.65
N ASN A 662 33.97 -15.28 32.41
CA ASN A 662 34.28 -16.24 31.35
C ASN A 662 33.85 -17.66 31.77
N ALA A 663 34.00 -18.64 30.87
CA ALA A 663 33.69 -20.05 31.15
C ALA A 663 34.45 -20.63 32.37
N ASP A 664 35.57 -19.99 32.76
CA ASP A 664 36.40 -20.34 33.91
C ASP A 664 36.07 -19.55 35.18
N GLY A 665 34.99 -18.77 35.19
CA GLY A 665 34.52 -18.00 36.36
C GLY A 665 35.34 -16.75 36.69
N GLN A 666 36.26 -16.33 35.83
CA GLN A 666 37.05 -15.10 35.98
C GLN A 666 36.26 -13.87 35.49
N ASN A 667 36.21 -12.82 36.32
CA ASN A 667 35.59 -11.55 35.96
C ASN A 667 36.42 -10.80 34.93
N MET A 668 35.95 -10.70 33.69
CA MET A 668 36.47 -9.77 32.69
C MET A 668 35.62 -8.50 32.69
N GLN A 669 36.24 -7.32 32.78
CA GLN A 669 35.55 -6.07 32.47
C GLN A 669 35.28 -6.03 30.96
N ASN A 670 34.00 -5.89 30.58
CA ASN A 670 33.66 -5.70 29.17
C ASN A 670 34.11 -4.29 28.75
N THR A 671 35.16 -4.19 27.92
CA THR A 671 35.62 -2.92 27.37
C THR A 671 34.78 -2.44 26.18
N ASN A 672 33.90 -3.30 25.66
CA ASN A 672 33.05 -2.97 24.53
C ASN A 672 31.94 -2.00 24.97
N ARG A 673 31.76 -0.92 24.20
CA ARG A 673 30.80 0.16 24.47
C ARG A 673 29.76 0.32 23.38
N THR A 674 29.87 -0.51 22.35
CA THR A 674 29.03 -0.48 21.18
C THR A 674 28.44 -1.87 20.95
N LEU A 675 27.32 -1.89 20.23
CA LEU A 675 26.68 -3.09 19.71
C LEU A 675 26.78 -3.04 18.20
N HIS A 676 27.37 -4.05 17.58
CA HIS A 676 27.47 -4.13 16.12
C HIS A 676 26.12 -4.51 15.53
N LEU A 677 25.62 -3.72 14.59
CA LEU A 677 24.37 -3.93 13.87
C LEU A 677 24.65 -4.04 12.37
N ASN A 678 24.01 -4.98 11.69
CA ASN A 678 24.01 -5.07 10.23
C ASN A 678 23.08 -3.99 9.65
N LYS A 679 23.29 -3.59 8.40
CA LYS A 679 22.27 -2.77 7.70
C LYS A 679 20.93 -3.53 7.64
N GLY A 680 19.84 -2.84 7.92
CA GLY A 680 18.49 -3.40 7.95
C GLY A 680 18.08 -3.88 9.34
N LEU A 681 17.16 -4.84 9.38
CA LEU A 681 16.52 -5.29 10.62
C LEU A 681 17.45 -6.20 11.46
N ASN A 682 17.72 -5.80 12.70
CA ASN A 682 18.52 -6.56 13.67
C ASN A 682 17.66 -6.94 14.87
N LYS A 683 17.73 -8.20 15.29
CA LYS A 683 17.19 -8.64 16.58
C LYS A 683 18.13 -8.20 17.70
N VAL A 684 17.61 -7.57 18.74
CA VAL A 684 18.37 -7.23 19.96
C VAL A 684 17.66 -7.79 21.17
N VAL A 685 18.35 -8.67 21.90
CA VAL A 685 17.86 -9.29 23.13
C VAL A 685 18.46 -8.56 24.34
N ILE A 686 17.59 -8.11 25.23
CA ILE A 686 17.91 -7.37 26.45
C ILE A 686 17.70 -8.30 27.65
N SER A 687 18.71 -8.42 28.51
CA SER A 687 18.67 -9.29 29.69
C SER A 687 19.40 -8.68 30.90
N GLY A 688 19.31 -9.37 32.04
CA GLY A 688 20.19 -9.17 33.18
C GLY A 688 21.50 -9.94 33.06
N THR A 689 22.29 -9.90 34.14
CA THR A 689 23.46 -10.77 34.34
C THR A 689 23.52 -11.24 35.79
N ASN A 690 24.08 -12.44 36.01
CA ASN A 690 24.25 -13.06 37.31
C ASN A 690 22.92 -13.24 38.06
N ASN A 691 21.83 -13.46 37.32
CA ASN A 691 20.46 -13.64 37.83
C ASN A 691 19.93 -12.45 38.65
N ASN A 692 20.55 -11.27 38.51
CA ASN A 692 20.12 -10.06 39.21
C ASN A 692 18.98 -9.35 38.45
N ASP A 693 18.17 -8.59 39.18
CA ASP A 693 17.16 -7.74 38.53
C ASP A 693 17.81 -6.67 37.64
N THR A 694 17.09 -6.22 36.62
CA THR A 694 17.49 -5.09 35.76
C THR A 694 16.79 -3.80 36.21
N PRO A 695 17.24 -2.61 35.77
CA PRO A 695 16.45 -1.40 35.93
C PRO A 695 15.19 -1.45 35.04
N TYR A 696 14.20 -0.62 35.34
CA TYR A 696 13.16 -0.31 34.35
C TYR A 696 13.79 0.53 33.24
N ILE A 697 13.47 0.27 31.98
CA ILE A 697 14.07 0.96 30.82
C ILE A 697 13.01 1.60 29.92
N GLY A 698 13.32 2.79 29.39
CA GLY A 698 12.50 3.46 28.38
C GLY A 698 13.05 3.27 26.97
N ASN A 699 12.61 4.13 26.05
CA ASN A 699 13.06 4.13 24.65
C ASN A 699 14.59 4.15 24.55
N LEU A 700 15.10 3.42 23.56
CA LEU A 700 16.53 3.22 23.34
C LEU A 700 16.95 3.87 22.03
N THR A 701 18.00 4.66 22.06
CA THR A 701 18.63 5.27 20.88
C THR A 701 19.96 4.59 20.60
N PHE A 702 20.09 4.04 19.41
CA PHE A 702 21.30 3.45 18.85
C PHE A 702 21.94 4.49 17.94
N SER A 703 23.14 4.99 18.28
CA SER A 703 23.87 5.97 17.46
C SER A 703 25.14 5.36 16.88
N LEU A 704 25.26 5.37 15.55
CA LEU A 704 26.40 4.82 14.82
C LEU A 704 27.68 5.57 15.21
N HIS A 705 28.69 4.84 15.64
CA HIS A 705 30.01 5.39 15.91
C HIS A 705 30.72 5.66 14.58
N ALA A 706 31.27 6.86 14.41
CA ALA A 706 32.12 7.14 13.25
C ALA A 706 33.43 6.38 13.44
N ASN A 707 33.65 5.29 12.68
CA ASN A 707 34.93 4.62 12.67
C ASN A 707 36.02 5.61 12.22
N THR A 708 36.84 6.08 13.15
CA THR A 708 38.19 6.55 12.81
C THR A 708 38.96 5.33 12.37
N THR A 709 39.24 5.25 11.07
CA THR A 709 40.15 4.27 10.49
C THR A 709 41.51 4.36 11.18
N THR A 710 41.75 3.51 12.17
CA THR A 710 43.10 3.19 12.63
C THR A 710 43.39 1.76 12.22
N HIS A 711 43.98 1.63 11.03
CA HIS A 711 44.74 0.44 10.67
C HIS A 711 45.90 0.29 11.66
N ASN A 712 45.75 -0.56 12.68
CA ASN A 712 46.91 -1.02 13.45
C ASN A 712 47.62 -2.10 12.64
N SER A 713 48.61 -1.67 11.86
CA SER A 713 49.68 -2.54 11.37
C SER A 713 50.56 -2.95 12.56
N ASN A 714 50.21 -4.04 13.25
CA ASN A 714 51.18 -4.74 14.10
C ASN A 714 52.09 -5.58 13.20
N ALA A 715 53.09 -4.92 12.61
CA ALA A 715 54.29 -5.59 12.15
C ALA A 715 55.10 -6.00 13.40
N ALA A 716 55.31 -7.30 13.55
CA ALA A 716 56.19 -7.87 14.56
C ALA A 716 57.62 -7.32 14.38
N GLY A 717 58.03 -6.44 15.30
CA GLY A 717 59.41 -6.01 15.44
C GLY A 717 60.14 -6.96 16.39
N THR A 718 60.90 -7.88 15.83
CA THR A 718 61.88 -8.71 16.53
C THR A 718 62.95 -7.82 17.18
N SER A 719 62.97 -7.79 18.52
CA SER A 719 64.07 -7.21 19.29
C SER A 719 65.27 -8.16 19.27
N GLY A 720 66.23 -7.88 18.39
CA GLY A 720 67.55 -8.49 18.37
C GLY A 720 68.49 -7.79 19.36
N ASN A 721 68.91 -8.53 20.37
CA ASN A 721 69.91 -8.14 21.35
C ASN A 721 71.33 -8.17 20.72
N PRO A 722 72.19 -7.15 20.88
CA PRO A 722 73.63 -7.31 20.68
C PRO A 722 74.36 -7.34 22.03
N SER A 723 75.00 -8.48 22.28
CA SER A 723 76.00 -8.69 23.31
C SER A 723 77.24 -7.85 23.06
N SER A 724 77.77 -7.26 24.14
CA SER A 724 79.06 -6.60 24.23
C SER A 724 80.20 -7.61 24.41
N ASN A 725 81.24 -7.47 23.58
CA ASN A 725 82.64 -7.87 23.77
C ASN A 725 83.40 -6.90 22.85
N GLY A 726 84.35 -6.06 23.26
CA GLY A 726 85.44 -6.25 24.21
C GLY A 726 86.74 -6.06 23.42
N GLY A 727 87.42 -4.93 23.60
CA GLY A 727 88.66 -4.61 22.88
C GLY A 727 89.28 -3.28 23.31
N GLN A 728 90.20 -3.36 24.26
CA GLN A 728 91.09 -2.29 24.74
C GLN A 728 92.04 -1.78 23.64
N ALA A 729 92.45 -0.52 23.74
CA ALA A 729 93.87 -0.15 23.87
C ALA A 729 93.99 1.34 24.25
N ALA A 730 94.60 1.57 25.42
CA ALA A 730 95.02 2.86 25.90
C ALA A 730 96.28 3.36 25.16
N ALA A 731 96.46 4.67 25.17
CA ALA A 731 97.78 5.26 25.31
C ALA A 731 97.91 5.77 26.75
N ALA A 732 99.04 5.40 27.37
CA ALA A 732 99.52 5.64 28.75
C ALA A 732 98.97 4.73 29.85
#